data_AF-A4ATK6-F1
#
_entry.id   AF-A4ATK6-F1
#
_cell.length_a   1.000
_cell.length_b   1.000
_cell.length_c   1.000
_cell.angle_alpha   90.00
_cell.angle_beta   90.00
_cell.angle_gamma   90.00
#
_symmetry.space_group_name_H-M   'P 1'
#
loop_
_entity.id
_entity.type
_entity.pdbx_description
1 polymer ?
#
loop_
_entity_poly.entity_id
_entity_poly.type
_entity_poly.pdbx_seq_one_letter_code
_entity_poly.pdbx_strand_id
1 'polypeptide(L)'
;MKKSIIRLSSIIVVLAIVISCSGKKEKLPELTYSGEEPRIQNPLSPEDSQKHIQVPEGFEVELFAAEPNIINPIAFTWDERGRLWVVQSQDYPHGLSNDVGGDRITICEDTNRDGKADKFIDYATEQSLSTGITKVKGGIIVAQAPNMVFLEDTDGDDKMDKSTVLFDGFGIWDTHAGPSSLRYGIDNHIWGSVGYSGFENKFGDNAVNFKMGVYRFAKDGSYFEPVGQFNNNTWGLGFNESFEIFGSTANNNHCCYVGIPLKHYDYLDKRPKWALNADFIQGHYEIAPADTIPLQQVDVRGGYTAAAGANFYTARNYPKTYQNQMYVNEPTGHLVHLSRIIKDGAGYKEEDGGNIFASTDAWTAPVFSETGPDGNLWVADWYNPVIQHNPDKRGMDNQIWNDDKGEGNAHLNEHRDKGHGRIYVIKHEDGDDSDIEALDAENDKDLIEALQSENMFWRTTAQRLIVEEIKIDLIPDLVALVRNESNLDESGLNAGALHALWALDGLNALTVNDQAKTAAINALKNESYAVKRAALTLLPESIEGSQKLAESGLLNDSDMAMRLAAILRAGELPETNGLYKQIEEAAKNPENSSDRWLQAAIKVYYQELNYSTVDPKMVVLLMPSAEEQKTIWSYTQAKPSDDWVNSDFNDSSWENGPSTFGSKNTPEVKTAWTTSDIWMRREFVLNEEISEPVLKIKHDDNYAIYVNGQLLIEEEGVSNPYKYIKLDTEKGKLFKKGKNVIAVYCHDSGGDRYIDVGIGMAGKIEADVVFNLKTVNQKMAFDKTILKATAGQTVEIVLNNTDQMPHNLVVIKDGSLETFGERVDMFLKDPEAAKVGYVPNSRYVLGATEMLEPGEIGSIVVQLPDKPGRYPFVCTFPGHWRLMQGVIIVEAPGTFLSEDPDAFKIAMMGGGGSHDFLKFFGIMDGKVLSEEGKTTVKYTENSRQLGENIKDSDALFICNNKPIDDETRASIFKRVDEGMNMLIYHPSTWYNWTDWPEYNKQLVGGGSESHEKLQEFEVRVLRPNHPIMNGVPSKFRITDELYRWKKDADAVEVEVLAIGKGLESGEEFPVVWVVKHEKAKIVGNTLGHDERAHDLRAYKTLLKNSLDWIKK
;
A
#
# COMPACT_ATOMS: atom_id res chain seq x y z
N MET A 1 -37.94 13.32 -59.95
CA MET A 1 -38.51 12.00 -59.57
C MET A 1 -37.43 10.92 -59.67
N LYS A 2 -36.59 10.76 -58.64
CA LYS A 2 -35.59 9.68 -58.50
C LYS A 2 -34.91 9.69 -57.12
N LYS A 3 -35.70 9.96 -56.06
CA LYS A 3 -35.24 9.94 -54.64
C LYS A 3 -36.15 9.18 -53.68
N SER A 4 -37.17 8.46 -54.19
CA SER A 4 -38.20 7.83 -53.33
C SER A 4 -38.24 6.30 -53.35
N ILE A 5 -37.34 5.63 -54.09
CA ILE A 5 -37.40 4.15 -54.24
C ILE A 5 -36.25 3.42 -53.53
N ILE A 6 -35.18 4.10 -53.12
CA ILE A 6 -34.03 3.46 -52.43
C ILE A 6 -34.20 3.43 -50.89
N ARG A 7 -35.19 4.15 -50.33
CA ARG A 7 -35.43 4.18 -48.87
C ARG A 7 -36.36 3.08 -48.34
N LEU A 8 -37.02 2.28 -49.19
CA LEU A 8 -37.90 1.20 -48.70
C LEU A 8 -37.19 -0.15 -48.60
N SER A 9 -36.13 -0.41 -49.36
CA SER A 9 -35.40 -1.69 -49.33
C SER A 9 -34.44 -1.81 -48.14
N SER A 10 -33.89 -0.68 -47.66
CA SER A 10 -32.98 -0.67 -46.50
C SER A 10 -33.71 -0.70 -45.16
N ILE A 11 -34.99 -0.34 -45.12
CA ILE A 11 -35.78 -0.38 -43.88
C ILE A 11 -36.29 -1.81 -43.59
N ILE A 12 -36.57 -2.61 -44.61
CA ILE A 12 -37.04 -4.00 -44.41
C ILE A 12 -35.89 -4.95 -44.02
N VAL A 13 -34.65 -4.70 -44.46
CA VAL A 13 -33.48 -5.49 -44.05
C VAL A 13 -33.00 -5.11 -42.64
N VAL A 14 -33.09 -3.83 -42.25
CA VAL A 14 -32.76 -3.39 -40.89
C VAL A 14 -33.82 -3.82 -39.87
N LEU A 15 -35.10 -3.91 -40.25
CA LEU A 15 -36.13 -4.46 -39.35
C LEU A 15 -36.04 -5.98 -39.18
N ALA A 16 -35.50 -6.71 -40.16
CA ALA A 16 -35.29 -8.17 -40.05
C ALA A 16 -34.06 -8.54 -39.22
N ILE A 17 -33.03 -7.68 -39.18
CA ILE A 17 -31.82 -7.91 -38.36
C ILE A 17 -32.04 -7.47 -36.90
N VAL A 18 -32.90 -6.49 -36.63
CA VAL A 18 -33.20 -6.03 -35.26
C VAL A 18 -34.23 -6.92 -34.54
N ILE A 19 -34.95 -7.80 -35.24
CA ILE A 19 -35.90 -8.75 -34.62
C ILE A 19 -35.23 -10.09 -34.22
N SER A 20 -33.96 -10.33 -34.58
CA SER A 20 -33.26 -11.58 -34.25
C SER A 20 -32.33 -11.52 -33.02
N CYS A 21 -32.30 -10.42 -32.27
CA CYS A 21 -31.47 -10.26 -31.05
C CYS A 21 -32.27 -9.80 -29.81
N SER A 22 -33.58 -10.08 -29.76
CA SER A 22 -34.41 -9.87 -28.56
C SER A 22 -35.20 -11.11 -28.17
N GLY A 23 -34.69 -12.30 -28.53
CA GLY A 23 -35.11 -13.50 -27.84
C GLY A 23 -34.85 -13.29 -26.35
N LYS A 24 -35.90 -13.35 -25.52
CA LYS A 24 -35.70 -13.57 -24.08
C LYS A 24 -34.77 -14.77 -23.98
N LYS A 25 -33.55 -14.58 -23.44
CA LYS A 25 -32.68 -15.70 -23.06
C LYS A 25 -33.57 -16.65 -22.27
N GLU A 26 -33.75 -17.88 -22.76
CA GLU A 26 -34.51 -18.88 -22.02
C GLU A 26 -33.85 -19.01 -20.64
N LYS A 27 -34.69 -19.05 -19.60
CA LYS A 27 -34.19 -19.27 -18.25
C LYS A 27 -33.52 -20.64 -18.27
N LEU A 28 -32.21 -20.67 -18.03
CA LEU A 28 -31.46 -21.92 -17.93
C LEU A 28 -32.19 -22.85 -16.96
N PRO A 29 -32.26 -24.17 -17.25
CA PRO A 29 -32.92 -25.12 -16.37
C PRO A 29 -32.35 -25.02 -14.95
N GLU A 30 -33.17 -25.31 -13.94
CA GLU A 30 -32.70 -25.36 -12.56
C GLU A 30 -31.55 -26.37 -12.46
N LEU A 31 -30.37 -25.88 -12.05
CA LEU A 31 -29.17 -26.67 -11.76
C LEU A 31 -29.40 -27.48 -10.48
N THR A 32 -30.30 -28.47 -10.54
CA THR A 32 -30.49 -29.46 -9.49
C THR A 32 -30.54 -30.85 -10.10
N TYR A 33 -29.53 -31.65 -9.78
CA TYR A 33 -29.64 -33.09 -9.87
C TYR A 33 -30.73 -33.54 -8.88
N SER A 34 -31.87 -34.01 -9.41
CA SER A 34 -33.02 -34.50 -8.63
C SER A 34 -33.06 -36.02 -8.49
N GLY A 35 -32.00 -36.72 -8.93
CA GLY A 35 -31.92 -38.19 -8.85
C GLY A 35 -31.52 -38.69 -7.46
N GLU A 36 -32.01 -39.87 -7.08
CA GLU A 36 -31.77 -40.52 -5.78
C GLU A 36 -30.32 -41.03 -5.59
N GLU A 37 -29.50 -41.07 -6.66
CA GLU A 37 -28.05 -41.36 -6.61
C GLU A 37 -27.30 -40.46 -7.61
N PRO A 38 -26.44 -39.52 -7.18
CA PRO A 38 -25.66 -38.70 -8.09
C PRO A 38 -24.61 -39.55 -8.81
N ARG A 39 -24.61 -39.56 -10.15
CA ARG A 39 -23.60 -40.25 -10.95
C ARG A 39 -22.47 -39.29 -11.27
N ILE A 40 -21.27 -39.54 -10.72
CA ILE A 40 -20.05 -38.86 -11.16
C ILE A 40 -19.59 -39.49 -12.46
N GLN A 41 -19.26 -38.67 -13.45
CA GLN A 41 -18.58 -39.11 -14.66
C GLN A 41 -17.23 -39.75 -14.28
N ASN A 42 -16.85 -40.87 -14.91
CA ASN A 42 -15.48 -41.36 -14.79
C ASN A 42 -14.53 -40.43 -15.55
N PRO A 43 -13.25 -40.31 -15.15
CA PRO A 43 -12.29 -39.51 -15.90
C PRO A 43 -12.18 -40.02 -17.33
N LEU A 44 -12.13 -39.10 -18.30
CA LEU A 44 -11.85 -39.42 -19.69
C LEU A 44 -10.33 -39.48 -19.91
N SER A 45 -9.91 -40.19 -20.96
CA SER A 45 -8.53 -40.08 -21.45
C SER A 45 -8.23 -38.63 -21.86
N PRO A 46 -6.97 -38.17 -21.81
CA PRO A 46 -6.60 -36.84 -22.30
C PRO A 46 -7.11 -36.58 -23.73
N GLU A 47 -6.96 -37.55 -24.63
CA GLU A 47 -7.39 -37.43 -26.02
C GLU A 47 -8.91 -37.38 -26.19
N ASP A 48 -9.68 -38.06 -25.32
CA ASP A 48 -11.14 -38.01 -25.37
C ASP A 48 -11.68 -36.71 -24.76
N SER A 49 -11.12 -36.27 -23.64
CA SER A 49 -11.50 -35.01 -23.00
C SER A 49 -11.22 -33.80 -23.89
N GLN A 50 -10.11 -33.78 -24.62
CA GLN A 50 -9.79 -32.70 -25.55
C GLN A 50 -10.90 -32.50 -26.60
N LYS A 51 -11.59 -33.56 -27.02
CA LYS A 51 -12.70 -33.48 -27.99
C LYS A 51 -13.94 -32.79 -27.42
N HIS A 52 -14.04 -32.63 -26.11
CA HIS A 52 -15.13 -31.94 -25.42
C HIS A 52 -14.90 -30.43 -25.29
N ILE A 53 -13.70 -29.95 -25.63
CA ILE A 53 -13.33 -28.53 -25.58
C ILE A 53 -13.81 -27.85 -26.86
N GLN A 54 -14.50 -26.73 -26.68
CA GLN A 54 -14.94 -25.81 -27.72
C GLN A 54 -14.09 -24.54 -27.64
N VAL A 55 -13.61 -24.10 -28.80
CA VAL A 55 -12.84 -22.87 -28.99
C VAL A 55 -13.49 -22.05 -30.12
N PRO A 56 -13.25 -20.74 -30.21
CA PRO A 56 -13.77 -19.91 -31.31
C PRO A 56 -13.29 -20.37 -32.69
N GLU A 57 -14.01 -19.97 -33.74
CA GLU A 57 -13.60 -20.22 -35.13
C GLU A 57 -12.18 -19.68 -35.39
N GLY A 58 -11.36 -20.47 -36.11
CA GLY A 58 -9.96 -20.18 -36.38
C GLY A 58 -8.98 -20.64 -35.29
N PHE A 59 -9.49 -21.08 -34.13
CA PHE A 59 -8.65 -21.63 -33.05
C PHE A 59 -8.70 -23.15 -33.00
N GLU A 60 -7.61 -23.73 -32.50
CA GLU A 60 -7.48 -25.14 -32.15
C GLU A 60 -6.88 -25.29 -30.75
N VAL A 61 -7.11 -26.46 -30.13
CA VAL A 61 -6.56 -26.81 -28.83
C VAL A 61 -5.69 -28.05 -28.97
N GLU A 62 -4.48 -28.00 -28.41
CA GLU A 62 -3.51 -29.08 -28.40
C GLU A 62 -3.14 -29.46 -26.97
N LEU A 63 -3.08 -30.77 -26.69
CA LEU A 63 -2.57 -31.28 -25.42
C LEU A 63 -1.04 -31.29 -25.44
N PHE A 64 -0.42 -30.53 -24.53
CA PHE A 64 1.03 -30.48 -24.38
C PHE A 64 1.56 -31.49 -23.37
N ALA A 65 0.93 -31.58 -22.19
CA ALA A 65 1.31 -32.50 -21.13
C ALA A 65 0.08 -32.95 -20.31
N ALA A 66 0.13 -34.17 -19.78
CA ALA A 66 -0.95 -34.78 -19.00
C ALA A 66 -0.42 -35.76 -17.94
N GLU A 67 -1.34 -36.35 -17.18
CA GLU A 67 -1.06 -37.47 -16.29
C GLU A 67 -0.37 -38.66 -16.99
N PRO A 68 0.51 -39.41 -16.29
CA PRO A 68 0.90 -39.26 -14.88
C PRO A 68 2.01 -38.22 -14.61
N ASN A 69 2.54 -37.57 -15.65
CA ASN A 69 3.66 -36.64 -15.51
C ASN A 69 3.20 -35.28 -14.96
N ILE A 70 1.98 -34.87 -15.29
CA ILE A 70 1.30 -33.70 -14.75
C ILE A 70 0.06 -34.12 -13.99
N ILE A 71 -0.10 -33.65 -12.75
CA ILE A 71 -1.27 -33.83 -11.91
C ILE A 71 -1.63 -32.49 -11.25
N ASN A 72 -2.93 -32.19 -11.11
CA ASN A 72 -3.46 -31.01 -10.41
C ASN A 72 -2.59 -29.73 -10.60
N PRO A 73 -2.34 -29.29 -11.84
CA PRO A 73 -1.52 -28.11 -12.08
C PRO A 73 -2.21 -26.86 -11.50
N ILE A 74 -1.48 -26.07 -10.70
CA ILE A 74 -2.01 -24.85 -10.07
C ILE A 74 -1.59 -23.60 -10.82
N ALA A 75 -0.31 -23.50 -11.15
CA ALA A 75 0.32 -22.38 -11.84
C ALA A 75 1.53 -22.87 -12.62
N PHE A 76 1.95 -22.13 -13.63
CA PHE A 76 3.18 -22.41 -14.38
C PHE A 76 3.89 -21.13 -14.79
N THR A 77 5.15 -21.26 -15.21
CA THR A 77 5.96 -20.20 -15.81
C THR A 77 6.95 -20.80 -16.82
N TRP A 78 7.76 -19.99 -17.49
CA TRP A 78 8.81 -20.45 -18.39
C TRP A 78 10.17 -19.88 -18.03
N ASP A 79 11.24 -20.63 -18.33
CA ASP A 79 12.60 -20.12 -18.28
C ASP A 79 13.04 -19.49 -19.61
N GLU A 80 14.22 -18.85 -19.61
CA GLU A 80 14.81 -18.22 -20.78
C GLU A 80 15.13 -19.19 -21.93
N ARG A 81 14.97 -20.51 -21.74
CA ARG A 81 15.12 -21.54 -22.78
C ARG A 81 13.77 -22.01 -23.34
N GLY A 82 12.67 -21.37 -22.94
CA GLY A 82 11.32 -21.69 -23.38
C GLY A 82 10.73 -22.96 -22.74
N ARG A 83 11.37 -23.53 -21.70
CA ARG A 83 10.86 -24.74 -21.04
C ARG A 83 9.75 -24.37 -20.06
N LEU A 84 8.71 -25.20 -19.96
CA LEU A 84 7.58 -24.97 -19.06
C LEU A 84 7.89 -25.50 -17.65
N TRP A 85 7.64 -24.71 -16.62
CA TRP A 85 7.81 -25.07 -15.21
C TRP A 85 6.44 -25.09 -14.53
N VAL A 86 5.97 -26.27 -14.11
CA VAL A 86 4.60 -26.47 -13.60
C VAL A 86 4.62 -26.77 -12.11
N VAL A 87 3.86 -26.00 -11.33
CA VAL A 87 3.51 -26.33 -9.96
C VAL A 87 2.37 -27.33 -9.96
N GLN A 88 2.60 -28.48 -9.36
CA GLN A 88 1.66 -29.58 -9.25
C GLN A 88 1.38 -29.87 -7.78
N SER A 89 0.11 -30.11 -7.46
CA SER A 89 -0.28 -30.33 -6.08
C SER A 89 -0.94 -31.68 -5.81
N GLN A 90 -0.40 -32.41 -4.84
CA GLN A 90 -1.06 -33.57 -4.26
C GLN A 90 -1.75 -33.25 -2.92
N ASP A 91 -1.21 -32.25 -2.21
CA ASP A 91 -1.61 -31.93 -0.86
C ASP A 91 -2.71 -30.88 -0.83
N TYR A 92 -2.60 -29.81 -1.61
CA TYR A 92 -3.64 -28.76 -1.66
C TYR A 92 -5.02 -29.36 -1.94
N PRO A 93 -6.07 -28.92 -1.22
CA PRO A 93 -6.07 -27.87 -0.17
C PRO A 93 -5.81 -28.37 1.27
N HIS A 94 -5.40 -29.63 1.46
CA HIS A 94 -5.10 -30.25 2.75
C HIS A 94 -3.58 -30.39 2.99
N GLY A 95 -3.15 -31.09 4.04
CA GLY A 95 -1.75 -31.45 4.25
C GLY A 95 -0.93 -30.45 5.09
N LEU A 96 -1.58 -29.59 5.88
CA LEU A 96 -0.88 -28.64 6.78
C LEU A 96 -0.08 -29.35 7.88
N SER A 97 -0.41 -30.61 8.17
CA SER A 97 0.21 -31.44 9.20
C SER A 97 1.24 -32.44 8.69
N ASN A 98 1.52 -32.45 7.38
CA ASN A 98 2.50 -33.35 6.79
C ASN A 98 3.94 -32.88 7.11
N ASP A 99 4.80 -33.81 7.54
CA ASP A 99 6.24 -33.55 7.73
C ASP A 99 6.99 -33.39 6.39
N VAL A 100 6.46 -34.01 5.34
CA VAL A 100 6.99 -34.00 3.96
C VAL A 100 5.80 -33.79 3.03
N GLY A 101 5.84 -32.74 2.22
CA GLY A 101 4.74 -32.40 1.31
C GLY A 101 4.67 -33.29 0.08
N GLY A 102 3.50 -33.34 -0.56
CA GLY A 102 3.24 -34.10 -1.79
C GLY A 102 3.34 -33.28 -3.08
N ASP A 103 3.57 -31.97 -2.99
CA ASP A 103 3.64 -31.09 -4.15
C ASP A 103 5.01 -31.18 -4.83
N ARG A 104 5.03 -30.91 -6.14
CA ARG A 104 6.25 -30.91 -6.95
C ARG A 104 6.25 -29.78 -7.97
N ILE A 105 7.45 -29.37 -8.37
CA ILE A 105 7.67 -28.49 -9.51
C ILE A 105 8.39 -29.28 -10.59
N THR A 106 7.80 -29.36 -11.78
CA THR A 106 8.32 -30.17 -12.90
C THR A 106 8.59 -29.29 -14.11
N ILE A 107 9.78 -29.44 -14.68
CA ILE A 107 10.19 -28.86 -15.95
C ILE A 107 9.73 -29.80 -17.08
N CYS A 108 8.98 -29.28 -18.03
CA CYS A 108 8.47 -29.99 -19.20
C CYS A 108 9.14 -29.43 -20.45
N GLU A 109 9.71 -30.31 -21.25
CA GLU A 109 10.45 -29.97 -22.47
C GLU A 109 9.94 -30.81 -23.65
N ASP A 110 9.69 -30.15 -24.77
CA ASP A 110 9.47 -30.76 -26.08
C ASP A 110 10.82 -30.79 -26.82
N THR A 111 11.51 -31.94 -26.76
CA THR A 111 12.85 -32.10 -27.33
C THR A 111 12.82 -32.44 -28.82
N ASN A 112 11.67 -32.89 -29.33
CA ASN A 112 11.50 -33.30 -30.72
C ASN A 112 10.73 -32.27 -31.58
N ARG A 113 10.17 -31.24 -30.95
CA ARG A 113 9.39 -30.13 -31.53
C ARG A 113 8.09 -30.57 -32.19
N ASP A 114 7.40 -31.56 -31.62
CA ASP A 114 6.10 -32.04 -32.11
C ASP A 114 4.89 -31.38 -31.42
N GLY A 115 5.13 -30.40 -30.54
CA GLY A 115 4.11 -29.70 -29.79
C GLY A 115 3.73 -30.40 -28.48
N LYS A 116 4.47 -31.43 -28.05
CA LYS A 116 4.20 -32.18 -26.82
C LYS A 116 5.46 -32.35 -25.98
N ALA A 117 5.28 -32.30 -24.66
CA ALA A 117 6.37 -32.60 -23.75
C ALA A 117 6.74 -34.08 -23.82
N ASP A 118 8.01 -34.37 -24.14
CA ASP A 118 8.58 -35.73 -24.14
C ASP A 118 9.61 -35.95 -23.02
N LYS A 119 10.03 -34.87 -22.35
CA LYS A 119 10.97 -34.91 -21.24
C LYS A 119 10.44 -34.14 -20.03
N PHE A 120 10.54 -34.78 -18.87
CA PHE A 120 10.07 -34.28 -17.59
C PHE A 120 11.18 -34.37 -16.54
N ILE A 121 11.48 -33.25 -15.87
CA ILE A 121 12.46 -33.19 -14.77
C ILE A 121 11.75 -32.65 -13.54
N ASP A 122 11.67 -33.44 -12.48
CA ASP A 122 11.20 -32.94 -11.18
C ASP A 122 12.30 -32.08 -10.56
N TYR A 123 12.17 -30.76 -10.72
CA TYR A 123 13.11 -29.75 -10.22
C TYR A 123 13.09 -29.70 -8.69
N ALA A 124 11.89 -29.72 -8.11
CA ALA A 124 11.66 -29.76 -6.67
C ALA A 124 10.57 -30.77 -6.36
N THR A 125 10.83 -31.61 -5.35
CA THR A 125 9.88 -32.59 -4.81
C THR A 125 9.71 -32.33 -3.32
N GLU A 126 8.75 -32.99 -2.68
CA GLU A 126 8.54 -32.87 -1.23
C GLU A 126 8.11 -31.45 -0.80
N GLN A 127 7.42 -30.72 -1.68
CA GLN A 127 6.95 -29.36 -1.42
C GLN A 127 5.53 -29.37 -0.83
N SER A 128 5.14 -28.30 -0.12
CA SER A 128 3.80 -28.20 0.48
C SER A 128 3.13 -26.87 0.13
N LEU A 129 1.82 -26.92 -0.17
CA LEU A 129 0.97 -25.76 -0.43
C LEU A 129 1.56 -24.79 -1.47
N SER A 130 2.13 -25.34 -2.55
CA SER A 130 2.73 -24.52 -3.60
C SER A 130 1.63 -23.98 -4.51
N THR A 131 1.44 -22.65 -4.54
CA THR A 131 0.29 -22.01 -5.23
C THR A 131 0.65 -20.94 -6.26
N GLY A 132 1.93 -20.59 -6.37
CA GLY A 132 2.42 -19.63 -7.36
C GLY A 132 3.91 -19.81 -7.60
N ILE A 133 4.37 -19.46 -8.81
CA ILE A 133 5.75 -19.64 -9.26
C ILE A 133 6.18 -18.48 -10.17
N THR A 134 7.43 -18.03 -10.04
CA THR A 134 8.06 -17.13 -11.02
C THR A 134 9.55 -17.42 -11.15
N LYS A 135 10.09 -17.30 -12.36
CA LYS A 135 11.54 -17.43 -12.61
C LYS A 135 12.31 -16.18 -12.18
N VAL A 136 13.47 -16.41 -11.57
CA VAL A 136 14.51 -15.43 -11.25
C VAL A 136 15.89 -16.06 -11.49
N LYS A 137 16.96 -15.27 -11.48
CA LYS A 137 18.34 -15.77 -11.58
C LYS A 137 18.62 -16.83 -10.52
N GLY A 138 19.16 -17.97 -10.96
CA GLY A 138 19.57 -19.08 -10.09
C GLY A 138 18.44 -20.01 -9.63
N GLY A 139 17.16 -19.75 -9.95
CA GLY A 139 16.09 -20.62 -9.46
C GLY A 139 14.67 -20.12 -9.72
N ILE A 140 13.77 -20.38 -8.77
CA ILE A 140 12.35 -19.98 -8.78
C ILE A 140 11.92 -19.46 -7.41
N ILE A 141 11.07 -18.42 -7.40
CA ILE A 141 10.34 -18.03 -6.20
C ILE A 141 8.98 -18.71 -6.23
N VAL A 142 8.62 -19.36 -5.12
CA VAL A 142 7.39 -20.15 -4.96
C VAL A 142 6.60 -19.65 -3.76
N ALA A 143 5.30 -19.45 -3.94
CA ALA A 143 4.38 -19.17 -2.85
C ALA A 143 4.04 -20.49 -2.12
N GLN A 144 4.48 -20.62 -0.87
CA GLN A 144 4.33 -21.82 -0.04
C GLN A 144 3.84 -21.43 1.36
N ALA A 145 2.57 -21.02 1.45
CA ALA A 145 2.02 -20.43 2.67
C ALA A 145 2.31 -21.31 3.91
N PRO A 146 2.81 -20.74 5.03
CA PRO A 146 2.85 -19.31 5.34
C PRO A 146 4.04 -18.53 4.75
N ASN A 147 4.92 -19.19 3.99
CA ASN A 147 6.19 -18.65 3.52
C ASN A 147 6.17 -18.25 2.04
N MET A 148 7.00 -17.28 1.69
CA MET A 148 7.51 -17.07 0.34
C MET A 148 8.92 -17.65 0.26
N VAL A 149 9.18 -18.55 -0.68
CA VAL A 149 10.41 -19.36 -0.69
C VAL A 149 11.13 -19.22 -2.02
N PHE A 150 12.45 -19.07 -1.98
CA PHE A 150 13.34 -19.16 -3.12
C PHE A 150 13.97 -20.56 -3.16
N LEU A 151 13.71 -21.29 -4.24
CA LEU A 151 14.32 -22.58 -4.52
C LEU A 151 15.41 -22.38 -5.57
N GLU A 152 16.63 -22.73 -5.20
CA GLU A 152 17.86 -22.45 -5.94
C GLU A 152 18.44 -23.74 -6.52
N ASP A 153 18.96 -23.64 -7.73
CA ASP A 153 19.84 -24.63 -8.36
C ASP A 153 21.24 -24.00 -8.43
N THR A 154 22.14 -24.42 -7.55
CA THR A 154 23.48 -23.82 -7.43
C THR A 154 24.55 -24.47 -8.29
N ASP A 155 24.26 -25.63 -8.92
CA ASP A 155 25.22 -26.37 -9.75
C ASP A 155 24.79 -26.53 -11.23
N GLY A 156 23.57 -26.13 -11.57
CA GLY A 156 23.02 -26.08 -12.93
C GLY A 156 22.55 -27.44 -13.45
N ASP A 157 22.21 -28.39 -12.59
CA ASP A 157 21.73 -29.72 -12.99
C ASP A 157 20.21 -29.81 -13.23
N ASP A 158 19.51 -28.66 -13.23
CA ASP A 158 18.06 -28.54 -13.34
C ASP A 158 17.31 -29.17 -12.14
N LYS A 159 17.92 -29.16 -10.94
CA LYS A 159 17.28 -29.51 -9.68
C LYS A 159 17.64 -28.53 -8.58
N MET A 160 16.69 -28.31 -7.67
CA MET A 160 16.99 -27.48 -6.51
C MET A 160 17.90 -28.22 -5.54
N ASP A 161 18.88 -27.51 -5.01
CA ASP A 161 19.82 -27.98 -3.99
C ASP A 161 19.85 -27.07 -2.75
N LYS A 162 19.18 -25.91 -2.82
CA LYS A 162 19.05 -24.97 -1.71
C LYS A 162 17.66 -24.32 -1.68
N SER A 163 17.12 -24.16 -0.47
CA SER A 163 15.84 -23.51 -0.20
C SER A 163 16.04 -22.39 0.82
N THR A 164 15.55 -21.21 0.49
CA THR A 164 15.67 -20.00 1.31
C THR A 164 14.29 -19.38 1.53
N VAL A 165 13.85 -19.25 2.78
CA VAL A 165 12.63 -18.48 3.11
C VAL A 165 12.94 -16.99 2.96
N LEU A 166 12.27 -16.31 2.04
CA LEU A 166 12.41 -14.85 1.84
C LEU A 166 11.71 -14.08 2.95
N PHE A 167 10.47 -14.48 3.27
CA PHE A 167 9.67 -13.98 4.40
C PHE A 167 8.49 -14.90 4.66
N ASP A 168 7.90 -14.77 5.84
CA ASP A 168 6.66 -15.44 6.26
C ASP A 168 5.48 -14.45 6.34
N GLY A 169 4.35 -14.87 6.90
CA GLY A 169 3.24 -13.99 7.24
C GLY A 169 1.94 -14.23 6.48
N PHE A 170 1.92 -15.14 5.50
CA PHE A 170 0.68 -15.53 4.83
C PHE A 170 -0.19 -16.41 5.75
N GLY A 171 -1.47 -16.10 5.84
CA GLY A 171 -2.41 -16.92 6.60
C GLY A 171 -2.67 -18.29 5.94
N ILE A 172 -2.81 -19.32 6.78
CA ILE A 172 -3.11 -20.70 6.36
C ILE A 172 -4.42 -21.25 6.92
N TRP A 173 -5.21 -20.40 7.60
CA TRP A 173 -6.46 -20.84 8.24
C TRP A 173 -7.53 -21.21 7.21
N ASP A 174 -7.46 -20.62 6.01
CA ASP A 174 -8.17 -21.06 4.82
C ASP A 174 -7.16 -21.18 3.66
N THR A 175 -6.78 -22.40 3.28
CA THR A 175 -5.70 -22.65 2.31
C THR A 175 -6.07 -22.19 0.90
N HIS A 176 -7.36 -22.07 0.60
CA HIS A 176 -7.87 -21.52 -0.66
C HIS A 176 -7.75 -20.00 -0.74
N ALA A 177 -7.54 -19.31 0.36
CA ALA A 177 -7.45 -17.86 0.40
C ALA A 177 -6.01 -17.37 0.62
N GLY A 178 -5.02 -18.20 0.28
CA GLY A 178 -3.60 -17.91 0.40
C GLY A 178 -3.01 -17.09 -0.74
N PRO A 179 -1.66 -16.96 -0.79
CA PRO A 179 -0.94 -16.30 -1.87
C PRO A 179 -1.06 -17.08 -3.19
N SER A 180 -1.01 -16.39 -4.33
CA SER A 180 -1.14 -16.97 -5.67
C SER A 180 -0.62 -16.02 -6.75
N SER A 181 -0.62 -16.47 -8.01
CA SER A 181 -0.37 -15.65 -9.21
C SER A 181 0.94 -14.86 -9.20
N LEU A 182 2.04 -15.52 -8.81
CA LEU A 182 3.38 -14.90 -8.81
C LEU A 182 3.85 -14.56 -10.23
N ARG A 183 4.40 -13.35 -10.40
CA ARG A 183 4.89 -12.85 -11.69
C ARG A 183 6.06 -11.89 -11.50
N TYR A 184 7.02 -11.89 -12.43
CA TYR A 184 8.06 -10.85 -12.52
C TYR A 184 7.48 -9.62 -13.21
N GLY A 185 7.43 -8.48 -12.51
CA GLY A 185 6.92 -7.21 -13.06
C GLY A 185 7.97 -6.47 -13.87
N ILE A 186 7.55 -5.66 -14.85
CA ILE A 186 8.48 -4.81 -15.61
C ILE A 186 9.13 -3.74 -14.72
N ASP A 187 8.59 -3.47 -13.53
CA ASP A 187 9.19 -2.59 -12.52
C ASP A 187 10.29 -3.29 -11.69
N ASN A 188 10.77 -4.46 -12.13
CA ASN A 188 11.81 -5.28 -11.49
C ASN A 188 11.43 -5.83 -10.10
N HIS A 189 10.14 -5.77 -9.72
CA HIS A 189 9.60 -6.37 -8.50
C HIS A 189 8.90 -7.69 -8.81
N ILE A 190 8.73 -8.52 -7.78
CA ILE A 190 7.84 -9.68 -7.86
C ILE A 190 6.45 -9.26 -7.41
N TRP A 191 5.45 -9.68 -8.17
CA TRP A 191 4.04 -9.41 -7.88
C TRP A 191 3.29 -10.69 -7.58
N GLY A 192 2.22 -10.58 -6.79
CA GLY A 192 1.32 -11.68 -6.50
C GLY A 192 -0.03 -11.20 -6.00
N SER A 193 -0.93 -12.15 -5.73
CA SER A 193 -2.20 -11.89 -5.07
C SER A 193 -2.37 -12.73 -3.81
N VAL A 194 -3.24 -12.30 -2.90
CA VAL A 194 -3.60 -13.05 -1.69
C VAL A 194 -5.10 -12.94 -1.44
N GLY A 195 -5.71 -14.05 -1.06
CA GLY A 195 -7.10 -14.08 -0.58
C GLY A 195 -7.26 -13.59 0.86
N TYR A 196 -8.47 -13.73 1.39
CA TYR A 196 -8.83 -13.28 2.74
C TYR A 196 -8.10 -14.01 3.89
N SER A 197 -7.29 -15.04 3.62
CA SER A 197 -6.37 -15.55 4.66
C SER A 197 -5.33 -14.50 5.03
N GLY A 198 -5.09 -13.56 4.13
CA GLY A 198 -4.38 -12.33 4.38
C GLY A 198 -2.90 -12.53 4.61
N PHE A 199 -2.28 -11.44 4.97
CA PHE A 199 -0.85 -11.32 5.19
C PHE A 199 -0.60 -10.39 6.38
N GLU A 200 0.22 -10.85 7.31
CA GLU A 200 0.70 -10.04 8.42
C GLU A 200 2.19 -10.32 8.64
N ASN A 201 3.02 -9.31 8.42
CA ASN A 201 4.43 -9.36 8.76
C ASN A 201 4.97 -7.95 9.02
N LYS A 202 6.25 -7.85 9.38
CA LYS A 202 6.96 -6.61 9.63
C LYS A 202 8.21 -6.55 8.75
N PHE A 203 8.27 -5.57 7.86
CA PHE A 203 9.45 -5.29 7.05
C PHE A 203 10.16 -4.06 7.62
N GLY A 204 11.26 -4.30 8.34
CA GLY A 204 11.91 -3.25 9.13
C GLY A 204 11.02 -2.78 10.28
N ASP A 205 10.59 -1.51 10.25
CA ASP A 205 9.60 -0.97 11.20
C ASP A 205 8.17 -0.91 10.68
N ASN A 206 7.98 -1.20 9.40
CA ASN A 206 6.68 -1.13 8.79
C ASN A 206 5.95 -2.44 9.06
N ALA A 207 5.01 -2.40 10.02
CA ALA A 207 4.02 -3.44 10.15
C ALA A 207 3.12 -3.39 8.91
N VAL A 208 3.04 -4.52 8.21
CA VAL A 208 2.20 -4.68 7.04
C VAL A 208 1.09 -5.65 7.41
N ASN A 209 -0.14 -5.15 7.43
CA ASN A 209 -1.34 -5.97 7.52
C ASN A 209 -2.14 -5.78 6.23
N PHE A 210 -2.35 -6.87 5.51
CA PHE A 210 -3.03 -6.86 4.23
C PHE A 210 -4.04 -7.98 4.16
N LYS A 211 -5.31 -7.62 3.92
CA LYS A 211 -6.40 -8.60 4.03
C LYS A 211 -6.57 -9.45 2.78
N MET A 212 -6.60 -8.82 1.61
CA MET A 212 -6.75 -9.48 0.31
C MET A 212 -6.53 -8.51 -0.85
N GLY A 213 -6.12 -9.04 -1.99
CA GLY A 213 -5.93 -8.31 -3.24
C GLY A 213 -4.54 -8.56 -3.82
N VAL A 214 -3.93 -7.52 -4.40
CA VAL A 214 -2.63 -7.62 -5.09
C VAL A 214 -1.53 -6.87 -4.35
N TYR A 215 -0.33 -7.45 -4.38
CA TYR A 215 0.87 -6.93 -3.71
C TYR A 215 2.10 -7.06 -4.61
N ARG A 216 3.18 -6.37 -4.23
CA ARG A 216 4.51 -6.56 -4.79
C ARG A 216 5.58 -6.61 -3.70
N PHE A 217 6.72 -7.21 -3.99
CA PHE A 217 7.85 -7.32 -3.09
C PHE A 217 9.18 -7.30 -3.83
N ALA A 218 10.25 -6.93 -3.12
CA ALA A 218 11.61 -7.00 -3.67
C ALA A 218 12.04 -8.45 -3.85
N LYS A 219 12.84 -8.74 -4.88
CA LYS A 219 13.24 -10.11 -5.24
C LYS A 219 13.95 -10.87 -4.12
N ASP A 220 14.66 -10.14 -3.26
CA ASP A 220 15.36 -10.66 -2.09
C ASP A 220 14.48 -10.76 -0.83
N GLY A 221 13.20 -10.38 -0.90
CA GLY A 221 12.27 -10.39 0.23
C GLY A 221 12.42 -9.20 1.19
N SER A 222 13.28 -8.22 0.91
CA SER A 222 13.56 -7.11 1.83
C SER A 222 12.44 -6.08 1.97
N TYR A 223 11.46 -6.10 1.07
CA TYR A 223 10.39 -5.11 0.95
C TYR A 223 9.09 -5.76 0.49
N PHE A 224 7.95 -5.31 1.02
CA PHE A 224 6.62 -5.73 0.61
C PHE A 224 5.65 -4.54 0.61
N GLU A 225 4.85 -4.42 -0.43
CA GLU A 225 3.86 -3.35 -0.62
C GLU A 225 2.50 -3.93 -1.01
N PRO A 226 1.47 -3.74 -0.17
CA PRO A 226 0.08 -3.87 -0.61
C PRO A 226 -0.27 -2.81 -1.65
N VAL A 227 -0.74 -3.20 -2.83
CA VAL A 227 -1.00 -2.25 -3.93
C VAL A 227 -2.50 -2.03 -4.16
N GLY A 228 -3.28 -3.10 -4.23
CA GLY A 228 -4.73 -3.05 -4.45
C GLY A 228 -5.46 -3.89 -3.42
N GLN A 229 -6.37 -3.29 -2.65
CA GLN A 229 -7.26 -3.98 -1.72
C GLN A 229 -8.54 -4.41 -2.43
N PHE A 230 -8.78 -5.72 -2.48
CA PHE A 230 -10.01 -6.27 -3.07
C PHE A 230 -11.03 -6.64 -1.98
N ASN A 231 -12.19 -7.16 -2.38
CA ASN A 231 -13.34 -7.40 -1.50
C ASN A 231 -13.58 -8.88 -1.15
N ASN A 232 -12.82 -9.81 -1.72
CA ASN A 232 -13.05 -11.25 -1.57
C ASN A 232 -11.78 -12.07 -1.87
N ASN A 233 -11.90 -13.40 -1.93
CA ASN A 233 -10.80 -14.28 -2.26
C ASN A 233 -10.21 -13.95 -3.64
N THR A 234 -8.94 -13.54 -3.65
CA THR A 234 -8.24 -13.05 -4.83
C THR A 234 -7.26 -14.11 -5.31
N TRP A 235 -7.50 -14.60 -6.53
CA TRP A 235 -6.60 -15.47 -7.27
C TRP A 235 -6.11 -14.83 -8.57
N GLY A 236 -6.74 -13.76 -9.03
CA GLY A 236 -6.36 -13.08 -10.27
C GLY A 236 -5.44 -11.89 -10.04
N LEU A 237 -4.34 -11.90 -10.77
CA LEU A 237 -3.47 -10.75 -11.02
C LEU A 237 -3.07 -10.79 -12.50
N GLY A 238 -3.11 -9.65 -13.18
CA GLY A 238 -2.46 -9.50 -14.48
C GLY A 238 -2.18 -8.05 -14.85
N PHE A 239 -1.37 -7.90 -15.89
CA PHE A 239 -0.94 -6.61 -16.42
C PHE A 239 -1.27 -6.53 -17.89
N ASN A 240 -1.82 -5.42 -18.33
CA ASN A 240 -1.85 -5.12 -19.76
C ASN A 240 -0.43 -4.72 -20.24
N GLU A 241 -0.22 -4.58 -21.54
CA GLU A 241 1.09 -4.21 -22.10
C GLU A 241 1.57 -2.79 -21.73
N SER A 242 0.70 -1.97 -21.12
CA SER A 242 1.04 -0.65 -20.55
C SER A 242 1.33 -0.71 -19.04
N PHE A 243 1.41 -1.92 -18.48
CA PHE A 243 1.64 -2.22 -17.07
C PHE A 243 0.60 -1.62 -16.12
N GLU A 244 -0.66 -1.55 -16.56
CA GLU A 244 -1.80 -1.26 -15.69
C GLU A 244 -2.27 -2.54 -15.01
N ILE A 245 -2.78 -2.41 -13.78
CA ILE A 245 -2.93 -3.54 -12.85
C ILE A 245 -4.40 -3.98 -12.82
N PHE A 246 -4.62 -5.26 -13.11
CA PHE A 246 -5.93 -5.89 -13.11
C PHE A 246 -5.92 -7.13 -12.21
N GLY A 247 -7.11 -7.58 -11.84
CA GLY A 247 -7.28 -8.78 -11.03
C GLY A 247 -8.67 -9.38 -11.14
N SER A 248 -8.87 -10.50 -10.46
CA SER A 248 -10.16 -11.18 -10.35
C SER A 248 -10.32 -11.76 -8.94
N THR A 249 -11.57 -11.85 -8.48
CA THR A 249 -11.92 -12.51 -7.22
C THR A 249 -13.13 -13.42 -7.40
N ALA A 250 -13.26 -14.37 -6.47
CA ALA A 250 -14.46 -15.21 -6.37
C ALA A 250 -15.74 -14.39 -6.12
N ASN A 251 -16.89 -15.05 -6.21
CA ASN A 251 -18.21 -14.49 -5.95
C ASN A 251 -18.62 -13.33 -6.90
N ASN A 252 -18.58 -13.62 -8.20
CA ASN A 252 -19.06 -12.77 -9.29
C ASN A 252 -18.30 -11.46 -9.50
N ASN A 253 -17.01 -11.48 -9.20
CA ASN A 253 -16.10 -10.34 -9.28
C ASN A 253 -14.91 -10.67 -10.19
N HIS A 254 -15.22 -11.12 -11.41
CA HIS A 254 -14.24 -11.66 -12.35
C HIS A 254 -13.33 -10.60 -13.00
N CYS A 255 -13.61 -9.30 -12.85
CA CYS A 255 -12.77 -8.26 -13.42
C CYS A 255 -12.62 -7.05 -12.49
N CYS A 256 -11.38 -6.75 -12.11
CA CYS A 256 -11.02 -5.64 -11.25
C CYS A 256 -9.90 -4.81 -11.86
N TYR A 257 -9.96 -3.49 -11.69
CA TYR A 257 -8.92 -2.54 -12.10
C TYR A 257 -8.42 -1.72 -10.90
N VAL A 258 -7.10 -1.66 -10.71
CA VAL A 258 -6.47 -0.81 -9.68
C VAL A 258 -6.08 0.54 -10.30
N GLY A 259 -6.92 1.55 -10.11
CA GLY A 259 -6.68 2.90 -10.64
C GLY A 259 -5.78 3.77 -9.77
N ILE A 260 -5.85 3.63 -8.44
CA ILE A 260 -5.03 4.42 -7.49
C ILE A 260 -4.43 3.48 -6.44
N PRO A 261 -3.13 3.16 -6.51
CA PRO A 261 -2.44 2.32 -5.52
C PRO A 261 -2.61 2.79 -4.07
N LEU A 262 -2.62 1.86 -3.11
CA LEU A 262 -2.86 2.13 -1.68
C LEU A 262 -1.88 3.13 -1.07
N LYS A 263 -0.61 3.13 -1.50
CA LYS A 263 0.43 4.07 -1.03
C LYS A 263 0.03 5.54 -1.12
N HIS A 264 -0.84 5.90 -2.07
CA HIS A 264 -1.32 7.27 -2.22
C HIS A 264 -2.25 7.71 -1.08
N TYR A 265 -2.67 6.78 -0.21
CA TYR A 265 -3.53 7.03 0.94
C TYR A 265 -2.80 6.92 2.28
N ASP A 266 -1.48 6.73 2.30
CA ASP A 266 -0.70 6.53 3.53
C ASP A 266 -0.71 7.73 4.48
N TYR A 267 -1.09 8.92 3.98
CA TYR A 267 -1.29 10.11 4.81
C TYR A 267 -2.61 10.10 5.60
N LEU A 268 -3.47 9.09 5.39
CA LEU A 268 -4.77 8.95 6.04
C LEU A 268 -4.76 7.79 7.04
N ASP A 269 -5.13 8.06 8.29
CA ASP A 269 -5.33 7.01 9.30
C ASP A 269 -6.41 5.99 8.90
N LYS A 270 -7.39 6.44 8.10
CA LYS A 270 -8.45 5.60 7.57
C LYS A 270 -8.89 6.10 6.20
N ARG A 271 -9.03 5.17 5.25
CA ARG A 271 -9.52 5.47 3.91
C ARG A 271 -10.95 6.04 3.94
N PRO A 272 -11.19 7.22 3.34
CA PRO A 272 -12.50 7.86 3.26
C PRO A 272 -13.44 7.13 2.32
N LYS A 273 -14.76 7.37 2.45
CA LYS A 273 -15.78 6.85 1.51
C LYS A 273 -15.53 7.30 0.06
N TRP A 274 -14.88 8.44 -0.16
CA TRP A 274 -14.56 8.95 -1.49
C TRP A 274 -13.28 8.33 -2.08
N ALA A 275 -12.43 7.69 -1.26
CA ALA A 275 -11.20 7.09 -1.76
C ALA A 275 -11.54 5.95 -2.72
N LEU A 276 -10.84 5.92 -3.85
CA LEU A 276 -10.94 4.85 -4.83
C LEU A 276 -9.59 4.17 -4.88
N ASN A 277 -9.53 2.85 -4.78
CA ASN A 277 -8.27 2.13 -4.94
C ASN A 277 -8.39 1.19 -6.13
N ALA A 278 -9.15 0.12 -5.93
CA ALA A 278 -9.55 -0.80 -6.97
C ALA A 278 -11.07 -0.72 -7.19
N ASP A 279 -11.51 -0.95 -8.42
CA ASP A 279 -12.93 -1.04 -8.78
C ASP A 279 -13.22 -2.36 -9.46
N PHE A 280 -14.42 -2.89 -9.20
CA PHE A 280 -14.93 -4.09 -9.85
C PHE A 280 -15.70 -3.67 -11.09
N ILE A 281 -15.15 -3.98 -12.26
CA ILE A 281 -15.52 -3.38 -13.53
C ILE A 281 -16.31 -4.34 -14.44
N GLN A 282 -16.67 -5.52 -13.92
CA GLN A 282 -17.44 -6.52 -14.68
C GLN A 282 -18.74 -5.96 -15.26
N GLY A 283 -19.00 -6.27 -16.53
CA GLY A 283 -20.17 -5.80 -17.27
C GLY A 283 -21.39 -6.71 -17.15
N HIS A 284 -21.23 -7.93 -16.63
CA HIS A 284 -22.29 -8.94 -16.61
C HIS A 284 -22.20 -9.90 -15.39
N TYR A 285 -23.30 -10.61 -15.13
CA TYR A 285 -23.37 -11.63 -14.10
C TYR A 285 -23.13 -13.03 -14.66
N GLU A 286 -23.75 -13.33 -15.80
CA GLU A 286 -23.88 -14.69 -16.29
C GLU A 286 -22.60 -15.22 -16.93
N ILE A 287 -22.25 -16.46 -16.63
CA ILE A 287 -21.27 -17.22 -17.43
C ILE A 287 -21.94 -17.83 -18.67
N ALA A 288 -21.13 -18.22 -19.66
CA ALA A 288 -21.60 -18.85 -20.89
C ALA A 288 -21.06 -20.30 -21.03
N PRO A 289 -21.58 -21.29 -20.28
CA PRO A 289 -21.09 -22.67 -20.37
C PRO A 289 -21.35 -23.29 -21.75
N ALA A 290 -20.54 -24.28 -22.12
CA ALA A 290 -20.63 -24.96 -23.42
C ALA A 290 -21.93 -25.78 -23.62
N ASP A 291 -22.55 -26.23 -22.52
CA ASP A 291 -23.81 -26.99 -22.51
C ASP A 291 -24.49 -26.88 -21.13
N THR A 292 -25.63 -27.56 -20.97
CA THR A 292 -26.41 -27.74 -19.73
C THR A 292 -25.83 -28.80 -18.79
N ILE A 293 -24.54 -29.11 -18.90
CA ILE A 293 -23.88 -30.03 -17.97
C ILE A 293 -23.99 -29.51 -16.53
N PRO A 294 -24.14 -30.39 -15.52
CA PRO A 294 -24.18 -29.96 -14.14
C PRO A 294 -22.88 -29.23 -13.76
N LEU A 295 -22.99 -27.94 -13.46
CA LEU A 295 -21.86 -27.11 -13.03
C LEU A 295 -21.49 -27.39 -11.58
N GLN A 296 -20.22 -27.19 -11.26
CA GLN A 296 -19.63 -27.43 -9.94
C GLN A 296 -19.73 -26.18 -9.03
N GLN A 297 -20.84 -25.45 -9.08
CA GLN A 297 -20.97 -24.13 -8.43
C GLN A 297 -21.52 -24.18 -7.00
N VAL A 298 -21.11 -23.19 -6.19
CA VAL A 298 -21.49 -23.08 -4.77
C VAL A 298 -22.20 -21.74 -4.51
N ASP A 299 -21.43 -20.66 -4.36
CA ASP A 299 -21.92 -19.36 -3.90
C ASP A 299 -22.62 -18.55 -5.00
N VAL A 300 -22.19 -18.71 -6.25
CA VAL A 300 -22.71 -17.92 -7.39
C VAL A 300 -23.13 -18.87 -8.50
N ARG A 301 -24.41 -19.25 -8.50
CA ARG A 301 -24.98 -20.14 -9.51
C ARG A 301 -25.33 -19.38 -10.79
N GLY A 302 -24.85 -19.88 -11.92
CA GLY A 302 -25.01 -19.26 -13.23
C GLY A 302 -24.10 -18.05 -13.49
N GLY A 303 -23.30 -17.63 -12.50
CA GLY A 303 -22.27 -16.60 -12.65
C GLY A 303 -20.88 -17.12 -12.27
N TYR A 304 -19.95 -16.23 -11.96
CA TYR A 304 -18.56 -16.63 -11.65
C TYR A 304 -18.41 -17.01 -10.17
N THR A 305 -18.37 -18.30 -9.86
CA THR A 305 -18.11 -18.76 -8.48
C THR A 305 -16.63 -18.62 -8.13
N ALA A 306 -15.72 -18.96 -9.05
CA ALA A 306 -14.30 -19.12 -8.79
C ALA A 306 -13.45 -18.47 -9.89
N ALA A 307 -13.67 -17.19 -10.18
CA ALA A 307 -12.87 -16.44 -11.14
C ALA A 307 -11.38 -16.40 -10.74
N ALA A 308 -10.58 -17.26 -11.36
CA ALA A 308 -9.17 -17.46 -11.11
C ALA A 308 -8.33 -16.95 -12.29
N GLY A 309 -7.25 -16.21 -11.99
CA GLY A 309 -6.44 -15.56 -13.02
C GLY A 309 -7.08 -14.30 -13.60
N ALA A 310 -6.24 -13.38 -14.08
CA ALA A 310 -6.64 -12.13 -14.72
C ALA A 310 -5.60 -11.77 -15.81
N ASN A 311 -5.14 -12.78 -16.55
CA ASN A 311 -3.94 -12.69 -17.35
C ASN A 311 -4.25 -12.09 -18.72
N PHE A 312 -3.37 -11.23 -19.21
CA PHE A 312 -3.56 -10.61 -20.52
C PHE A 312 -2.87 -11.41 -21.61
N TYR A 313 -3.49 -11.47 -22.79
CA TYR A 313 -2.79 -11.96 -23.96
C TYR A 313 -1.85 -10.89 -24.53
N THR A 314 -0.55 -11.16 -24.51
CA THR A 314 0.50 -10.13 -24.71
C THR A 314 1.49 -10.47 -25.84
N ALA A 315 0.99 -11.17 -26.86
CA ALA A 315 1.68 -11.47 -28.11
C ALA A 315 0.89 -10.93 -29.32
N ARG A 316 1.31 -11.27 -30.53
CA ARG A 316 0.73 -10.76 -31.79
C ARG A 316 0.21 -11.84 -32.75
N ASN A 317 0.43 -13.13 -32.47
CA ASN A 317 0.00 -14.23 -33.34
C ASN A 317 -1.52 -14.53 -33.27
N TYR A 318 -2.28 -13.91 -32.37
CA TYR A 318 -3.75 -13.94 -32.40
C TYR A 318 -4.34 -12.72 -33.14
N PRO A 319 -5.58 -12.81 -33.65
CA PRO A 319 -6.28 -11.65 -34.20
C PRO A 319 -6.38 -10.50 -33.19
N LYS A 320 -6.31 -9.26 -33.69
CA LYS A 320 -6.31 -8.02 -32.89
C LYS A 320 -7.40 -7.92 -31.82
N THR A 321 -8.55 -8.57 -32.02
CA THR A 321 -9.66 -8.56 -31.05
C THR A 321 -9.37 -9.29 -29.75
N TYR A 322 -8.37 -10.17 -29.75
CA TYR A 322 -7.90 -10.94 -28.59
C TYR A 322 -6.64 -10.34 -27.96
N GLN A 323 -5.96 -9.46 -28.70
CA GLN A 323 -4.72 -8.83 -28.24
C GLN A 323 -4.96 -7.86 -27.09
N ASN A 324 -4.11 -7.95 -26.07
CA ASN A 324 -4.13 -7.12 -24.87
C ASN A 324 -5.52 -7.09 -24.19
N GLN A 325 -6.22 -8.24 -24.21
CA GLN A 325 -7.46 -8.50 -23.47
C GLN A 325 -7.21 -9.46 -22.32
N MET A 326 -8.09 -9.46 -21.33
CA MET A 326 -7.93 -10.21 -20.09
C MET A 326 -8.64 -11.57 -20.16
N TYR A 327 -8.02 -12.61 -19.61
CA TYR A 327 -8.52 -13.98 -19.58
C TYR A 327 -8.69 -14.43 -18.13
N VAL A 328 -9.88 -14.97 -17.84
CA VAL A 328 -10.29 -15.37 -16.50
C VAL A 328 -10.78 -16.81 -16.55
N ASN A 329 -10.21 -17.66 -15.70
CA ASN A 329 -10.55 -19.06 -15.61
C ASN A 329 -11.72 -19.23 -14.63
N GLU A 330 -12.73 -20.00 -15.01
CA GLU A 330 -13.86 -20.34 -14.15
C GLU A 330 -13.96 -21.87 -14.08
N PRO A 331 -13.20 -22.50 -13.16
CA PRO A 331 -13.10 -23.96 -13.10
C PRO A 331 -14.44 -24.61 -12.77
N THR A 332 -15.31 -23.96 -12.02
CA THR A 332 -16.64 -24.52 -11.70
C THR A 332 -17.63 -24.44 -12.87
N GLY A 333 -17.32 -23.59 -13.85
CA GLY A 333 -18.04 -23.42 -15.11
C GLY A 333 -17.39 -24.11 -16.31
N HIS A 334 -16.25 -24.78 -16.11
CA HIS A 334 -15.49 -25.50 -17.13
C HIS A 334 -15.02 -24.63 -18.31
N LEU A 335 -14.66 -23.36 -18.06
CA LEU A 335 -14.37 -22.38 -19.12
C LEU A 335 -13.24 -21.39 -18.77
N VAL A 336 -12.70 -20.77 -19.82
CA VAL A 336 -11.83 -19.59 -19.77
C VAL A 336 -12.54 -18.44 -20.49
N HIS A 337 -12.99 -17.45 -19.71
CA HIS A 337 -13.67 -16.24 -20.16
C HIS A 337 -12.69 -15.25 -20.78
N LEU A 338 -13.11 -14.61 -21.87
CA LEU A 338 -12.45 -13.47 -22.48
C LEU A 338 -13.15 -12.19 -22.00
N SER A 339 -12.52 -11.48 -21.08
CA SER A 339 -12.96 -10.16 -20.63
C SER A 339 -12.43 -9.09 -21.59
N ARG A 340 -13.33 -8.41 -22.33
CA ARG A 340 -12.94 -7.30 -23.20
C ARG A 340 -12.82 -6.03 -22.40
N ILE A 341 -11.59 -5.55 -22.21
CA ILE A 341 -11.27 -4.38 -21.40
C ILE A 341 -11.31 -3.13 -22.26
N ILE A 342 -12.20 -2.21 -21.91
CA ILE A 342 -12.46 -0.98 -22.68
C ILE A 342 -12.28 0.22 -21.78
N LYS A 343 -11.61 1.26 -22.28
CA LYS A 343 -11.44 2.53 -21.55
C LYS A 343 -12.80 3.15 -21.20
N ASP A 344 -12.93 3.63 -19.97
CA ASP A 344 -14.08 4.39 -19.48
C ASP A 344 -13.58 5.52 -18.57
N GLY A 345 -13.60 6.75 -19.09
CA GLY A 345 -12.97 7.89 -18.44
C GLY A 345 -11.46 7.67 -18.23
N ALA A 346 -10.98 7.92 -17.01
CA ALA A 346 -9.61 7.59 -16.60
C ALA A 346 -9.42 6.12 -16.14
N GLY A 347 -10.48 5.30 -16.19
CA GLY A 347 -10.44 3.89 -15.82
C GLY A 347 -10.89 2.97 -16.96
N TYR A 348 -11.49 1.85 -16.58
CA TYR A 348 -11.90 0.78 -17.49
C TYR A 348 -13.26 0.22 -17.11
N LYS A 349 -13.91 -0.40 -18.10
CA LYS A 349 -15.05 -1.30 -17.94
C LYS A 349 -14.79 -2.60 -18.71
N GLU A 350 -15.46 -3.66 -18.30
CA GLU A 350 -15.47 -4.93 -19.02
C GLU A 350 -16.72 -5.06 -19.89
N GLU A 351 -16.55 -5.66 -21.07
CA GLU A 351 -17.62 -6.18 -21.91
C GLU A 351 -17.40 -7.68 -22.15
N ASP A 352 -18.50 -8.45 -22.10
CA ASP A 352 -18.50 -9.89 -22.33
C ASP A 352 -17.92 -10.26 -23.71
N GLY A 353 -16.77 -10.93 -23.73
CA GLY A 353 -16.13 -11.44 -24.94
C GLY A 353 -16.45 -12.89 -25.26
N GLY A 354 -17.30 -13.56 -24.48
CA GLY A 354 -17.52 -15.00 -24.54
C GLY A 354 -16.31 -15.77 -23.99
N ASN A 355 -16.13 -17.01 -24.46
CA ASN A 355 -15.03 -17.87 -23.99
C ASN A 355 -14.02 -18.12 -25.11
N ILE A 356 -12.74 -18.18 -24.74
CA ILE A 356 -11.70 -18.73 -25.61
C ILE A 356 -11.65 -20.26 -25.52
N PHE A 357 -12.13 -20.82 -24.40
CA PHE A 357 -12.11 -22.24 -24.08
C PHE A 357 -13.34 -22.55 -23.24
N ALA A 358 -14.13 -23.55 -23.62
CA ALA A 358 -15.21 -24.08 -22.78
C ALA A 358 -15.40 -25.58 -23.03
N SER A 359 -15.55 -26.38 -21.97
CA SER A 359 -15.63 -27.83 -22.07
C SER A 359 -17.00 -28.38 -21.70
N THR A 360 -17.36 -29.50 -22.32
CA THR A 360 -18.52 -30.33 -21.92
C THR A 360 -18.12 -31.55 -21.08
N ASP A 361 -16.84 -31.73 -20.79
CA ASP A 361 -16.35 -32.73 -19.84
C ASP A 361 -16.48 -32.19 -18.41
N ALA A 362 -17.20 -32.89 -17.53
CA ALA A 362 -17.51 -32.43 -16.18
C ALA A 362 -16.29 -32.41 -15.25
N TRP A 363 -15.15 -32.96 -15.67
CA TRP A 363 -13.87 -32.92 -14.95
C TRP A 363 -13.02 -31.69 -15.29
N THR A 364 -13.22 -31.06 -16.45
CA THR A 364 -12.37 -29.95 -16.92
C THR A 364 -12.48 -28.73 -16.00
N ALA A 365 -11.42 -28.39 -15.28
CA ALA A 365 -11.38 -27.30 -14.31
C ALA A 365 -10.16 -26.40 -14.61
N PRO A 366 -10.24 -25.49 -15.60
CA PRO A 366 -9.16 -24.54 -15.86
C PRO A 366 -8.98 -23.62 -14.67
N VAL A 367 -7.76 -23.49 -14.17
CA VAL A 367 -7.44 -22.67 -12.98
C VAL A 367 -6.42 -21.56 -13.27
N PHE A 368 -5.65 -21.69 -14.34
CA PHE A 368 -4.64 -20.72 -14.73
C PHE A 368 -4.43 -20.72 -16.24
N SER A 369 -4.17 -19.54 -16.81
CA SER A 369 -3.88 -19.42 -18.24
C SER A 369 -2.94 -18.24 -18.50
N GLU A 370 -2.00 -18.36 -19.44
CA GLU A 370 -1.00 -17.32 -19.70
C GLU A 370 -0.43 -17.41 -21.12
N THR A 371 -0.02 -16.28 -21.69
CA THR A 371 0.70 -16.25 -22.97
C THR A 371 2.09 -16.86 -22.82
N GLY A 372 2.35 -17.92 -23.58
CA GLY A 372 3.64 -18.61 -23.59
C GLY A 372 4.71 -17.93 -24.43
N PRO A 373 5.97 -18.45 -24.39
CA PRO A 373 7.07 -17.97 -25.22
C PRO A 373 6.80 -18.07 -26.72
N ASP A 374 5.98 -19.05 -27.12
CA ASP A 374 5.53 -19.27 -28.49
C ASP A 374 4.43 -18.29 -28.94
N GLY A 375 3.95 -17.41 -28.05
CA GLY A 375 2.89 -16.44 -28.31
C GLY A 375 1.47 -17.02 -28.17
N ASN A 376 1.32 -18.32 -27.92
CA ASN A 376 0.02 -18.97 -27.77
C ASN A 376 -0.53 -18.83 -26.34
N LEU A 377 -1.83 -19.07 -26.14
CA LEU A 377 -2.43 -19.09 -24.81
C LEU A 377 -2.37 -20.50 -24.23
N TRP A 378 -1.68 -20.65 -23.10
CA TRP A 378 -1.55 -21.92 -22.38
C TRP A 378 -2.57 -21.98 -21.25
N VAL A 379 -3.13 -23.16 -20.98
CA VAL A 379 -4.16 -23.38 -19.95
C VAL A 379 -3.77 -24.57 -19.07
N ALA A 380 -3.74 -24.34 -17.75
CA ALA A 380 -3.66 -25.37 -16.73
C ALA A 380 -5.06 -25.82 -16.36
N ASP A 381 -5.39 -27.05 -16.75
CA ASP A 381 -6.60 -27.75 -16.35
C ASP A 381 -6.29 -28.64 -15.15
N TRP A 382 -6.83 -28.29 -13.98
CA TRP A 382 -6.71 -29.10 -12.76
C TRP A 382 -7.27 -30.51 -12.98
N TYR A 383 -8.28 -30.65 -13.84
CA TYR A 383 -8.98 -31.89 -14.19
C TYR A 383 -9.49 -32.68 -12.97
N ASN A 384 -10.55 -32.17 -12.33
CA ASN A 384 -11.08 -32.75 -11.09
C ASN A 384 -12.61 -32.80 -11.09
N PRO A 385 -13.21 -33.88 -10.59
CA PRO A 385 -14.63 -33.93 -10.34
C PRO A 385 -14.98 -33.22 -9.03
N VAL A 386 -14.02 -32.71 -8.24
CA VAL A 386 -14.28 -31.89 -7.05
C VAL A 386 -13.28 -30.74 -6.99
N ILE A 387 -13.61 -29.59 -7.57
CA ILE A 387 -12.73 -28.41 -7.53
C ILE A 387 -13.05 -27.45 -6.38
N GLN A 388 -14.25 -27.52 -5.80
CA GLN A 388 -14.70 -26.57 -4.79
C GLN A 388 -13.90 -26.71 -3.49
N HIS A 389 -13.54 -25.57 -2.91
CA HIS A 389 -12.92 -25.54 -1.58
C HIS A 389 -13.93 -25.62 -0.45
N ASN A 390 -15.09 -24.98 -0.59
CA ASN A 390 -16.14 -24.98 0.43
C ASN A 390 -17.29 -25.92 0.02
N PRO A 391 -17.83 -26.75 0.94
CA PRO A 391 -19.02 -27.55 0.67
C PRO A 391 -20.28 -26.66 0.55
N ASP A 392 -21.24 -27.03 -0.31
CA ASP A 392 -22.53 -26.33 -0.44
C ASP A 392 -23.63 -27.03 0.37
N LYS A 393 -23.83 -26.60 1.62
CA LYS A 393 -24.89 -27.15 2.49
C LYS A 393 -26.27 -26.54 2.23
N ARG A 394 -26.41 -25.58 1.29
CA ARG A 394 -27.66 -24.84 1.05
C ARG A 394 -28.59 -25.62 0.12
N GLY A 395 -29.48 -26.43 0.70
CA GLY A 395 -30.60 -27.06 -0.02
C GLY A 395 -30.24 -28.32 -0.80
N MET A 396 -29.15 -29.01 -0.43
CA MET A 396 -28.64 -30.20 -1.11
C MET A 396 -28.42 -31.38 -0.15
N ASP A 397 -29.46 -31.78 0.59
CA ASP A 397 -29.39 -32.88 1.57
C ASP A 397 -29.03 -34.26 0.95
N ASN A 398 -29.09 -34.40 -0.38
CA ASN A 398 -28.94 -35.67 -1.11
C ASN A 398 -27.80 -35.67 -2.15
N GLN A 399 -26.75 -34.85 -2.01
CA GLN A 399 -25.66 -34.80 -3.00
C GLN A 399 -24.26 -35.05 -2.42
N ILE A 400 -23.37 -35.55 -3.28
CA ILE A 400 -21.94 -35.84 -3.04
C ILE A 400 -21.16 -34.62 -2.52
N TRP A 401 -21.74 -33.43 -2.64
CA TRP A 401 -21.15 -32.11 -2.38
C TRP A 401 -21.44 -31.54 -0.99
N ASN A 402 -22.14 -32.30 -0.16
CA ASN A 402 -22.59 -31.91 1.18
C ASN A 402 -21.77 -32.64 2.27
N ASP A 403 -20.45 -32.49 2.23
CA ASP A 403 -19.55 -33.06 3.23
C ASP A 403 -19.04 -31.98 4.21
N ASP A 404 -18.25 -32.40 5.20
CA ASP A 404 -17.66 -31.52 6.22
C ASP A 404 -16.36 -30.86 5.74
N LYS A 405 -15.95 -29.83 6.50
CA LYS A 405 -14.68 -29.16 6.30
C LYS A 405 -13.58 -29.88 7.11
N GLY A 406 -12.40 -29.99 6.52
CA GLY A 406 -11.20 -30.53 7.12
C GLY A 406 -10.15 -29.47 7.42
N GLU A 407 -8.90 -29.91 7.44
CA GLU A 407 -7.72 -29.05 7.56
C GLU A 407 -7.71 -27.98 6.45
N GLY A 408 -7.25 -26.76 6.78
CA GLY A 408 -7.25 -25.62 5.86
C GLY A 408 -8.64 -25.09 5.52
N ASN A 409 -9.67 -25.41 6.32
CA ASN A 409 -11.09 -25.08 6.09
C ASN A 409 -11.64 -25.65 4.76
N ALA A 410 -10.97 -26.68 4.22
CA ALA A 410 -11.23 -27.22 2.90
C ALA A 410 -12.23 -28.38 2.91
N HIS A 411 -12.96 -28.54 1.81
CA HIS A 411 -13.97 -29.57 1.59
C HIS A 411 -13.32 -30.97 1.56
N LEU A 412 -13.60 -31.77 2.60
CA LEU A 412 -13.26 -33.19 2.64
C LEU A 412 -14.21 -33.91 1.70
N ASN A 413 -13.70 -34.54 0.66
CA ASN A 413 -14.53 -35.29 -0.27
C ASN A 413 -13.74 -36.47 -0.84
N GLU A 414 -14.27 -37.69 -0.71
CA GLU A 414 -13.59 -38.91 -1.17
C GLU A 414 -13.42 -38.98 -2.69
N HIS A 415 -14.17 -38.15 -3.43
CA HIS A 415 -14.10 -38.09 -4.89
C HIS A 415 -13.10 -37.05 -5.41
N ARG A 416 -12.46 -36.25 -4.54
CA ARG A 416 -11.41 -35.31 -4.98
C ARG A 416 -10.23 -36.09 -5.55
N ASP A 417 -9.96 -35.87 -6.83
CA ASP A 417 -8.87 -36.55 -7.52
C ASP A 417 -7.51 -35.95 -7.15
N LYS A 418 -6.47 -36.80 -7.18
CA LYS A 418 -5.08 -36.44 -6.87
C LYS A 418 -4.08 -36.95 -7.92
N GLY A 419 -4.55 -37.42 -9.07
CA GLY A 419 -3.76 -38.20 -10.02
C GLY A 419 -3.87 -37.74 -11.46
N HIS A 420 -4.73 -36.77 -11.78
CA HIS A 420 -4.95 -36.25 -13.12
C HIS A 420 -4.67 -34.75 -13.21
N GLY A 421 -4.36 -34.25 -14.40
CA GLY A 421 -4.08 -32.84 -14.63
C GLY A 421 -3.45 -32.61 -15.99
N ARG A 422 -3.79 -31.49 -16.64
CA ARG A 422 -3.48 -31.29 -18.07
C ARG A 422 -3.04 -29.87 -18.38
N ILE A 423 -2.13 -29.77 -19.34
CA ILE A 423 -1.70 -28.51 -19.94
C ILE A 423 -2.14 -28.51 -21.40
N TYR A 424 -2.96 -27.53 -21.76
CA TYR A 424 -3.40 -27.31 -23.13
C TYR A 424 -2.78 -26.04 -23.70
N VAL A 425 -2.54 -26.02 -25.01
CA VAL A 425 -2.13 -24.85 -25.78
C VAL A 425 -3.23 -24.54 -26.77
N ILE A 426 -3.72 -23.31 -26.74
CA ILE A 426 -4.69 -22.80 -27.72
C ILE A 426 -3.89 -22.11 -28.81
N LYS A 427 -4.12 -22.47 -30.07
CA LYS A 427 -3.43 -21.91 -31.24
C LYS A 427 -4.43 -21.30 -32.20
N HIS A 428 -4.01 -20.30 -32.96
CA HIS A 428 -4.80 -19.74 -34.06
C HIS A 428 -4.20 -20.18 -35.40
N GLU A 429 -5.05 -20.56 -36.36
CA GLU A 429 -4.60 -21.11 -37.65
C GLU A 429 -3.77 -20.13 -38.50
N ASP A 430 -4.01 -18.83 -38.34
CA ASP A 430 -3.25 -17.75 -39.00
C ASP A 430 -2.09 -17.22 -38.13
N GLY A 431 -1.80 -17.83 -36.99
CA GLY A 431 -0.73 -17.39 -36.09
C GLY A 431 0.65 -17.81 -36.57
N ASP A 432 1.59 -16.88 -36.61
CA ASP A 432 3.00 -17.17 -36.86
C ASP A 432 3.69 -17.67 -35.58
N ASP A 433 4.67 -18.56 -35.73
CA ASP A 433 5.53 -19.01 -34.64
C ASP A 433 6.43 -17.87 -34.14
N SER A 434 6.85 -17.93 -32.87
CA SER A 434 7.78 -16.93 -32.33
C SER A 434 9.16 -17.00 -32.99
N ASP A 435 9.73 -15.84 -33.33
CA ASP A 435 11.10 -15.72 -33.85
C ASP A 435 12.18 -16.05 -32.80
N ILE A 436 11.83 -16.03 -31.51
CA ILE A 436 12.75 -16.27 -30.39
C ILE A 436 12.35 -17.59 -29.73
N GLU A 437 13.29 -18.53 -29.68
CA GLU A 437 13.10 -19.83 -29.00
C GLU A 437 13.81 -19.87 -27.63
N ALA A 438 14.88 -19.09 -27.45
CA ALA A 438 15.66 -18.99 -26.21
C ALA A 438 16.45 -17.68 -26.16
N LEU A 439 16.82 -17.24 -24.95
CA LEU A 439 17.74 -16.14 -24.70
C LEU A 439 18.94 -16.61 -23.87
N ASP A 440 20.14 -16.26 -24.33
CA ASP A 440 21.39 -16.46 -23.60
C ASP A 440 21.80 -15.16 -22.89
N ALA A 441 22.00 -15.25 -21.58
CA ALA A 441 22.42 -14.10 -20.76
C ALA A 441 23.80 -13.54 -21.19
N GLU A 442 24.63 -14.32 -21.88
CA GLU A 442 25.92 -13.88 -22.40
C GLU A 442 25.84 -13.20 -23.77
N ASN A 443 24.69 -13.26 -24.47
CA ASN A 443 24.51 -12.63 -25.77
C ASN A 443 23.78 -11.29 -25.66
N ASP A 444 24.53 -10.26 -25.28
CA ASP A 444 24.04 -8.89 -25.10
C ASP A 444 23.25 -8.33 -26.31
N LYS A 445 23.65 -8.70 -27.53
CA LYS A 445 22.96 -8.24 -28.75
C LYS A 445 21.53 -8.78 -28.82
N ASP A 446 21.37 -10.07 -28.57
CA ASP A 446 20.07 -10.73 -28.61
C ASP A 446 19.17 -10.23 -27.48
N LEU A 447 19.74 -9.92 -26.30
CA LEU A 447 18.99 -9.29 -25.21
C LEU A 447 18.42 -7.93 -25.62
N ILE A 448 19.23 -7.06 -26.24
CA ILE A 448 18.77 -5.74 -26.72
C ILE A 448 17.72 -5.88 -27.84
N GLU A 449 17.87 -6.85 -28.74
CA GLU A 449 16.88 -7.13 -29.79
C GLU A 449 15.56 -7.63 -29.19
N ALA A 450 15.63 -8.54 -28.21
CA ALA A 450 14.47 -9.13 -27.55
C ALA A 450 13.63 -8.14 -26.72
N LEU A 451 14.20 -7.02 -26.25
CA LEU A 451 13.42 -5.93 -25.63
C LEU A 451 12.35 -5.35 -26.58
N GLN A 452 12.51 -5.55 -27.89
CA GLN A 452 11.58 -5.09 -28.93
C GLN A 452 10.67 -6.21 -29.46
N SER A 453 10.76 -7.42 -28.91
CA SER A 453 9.95 -8.57 -29.33
C SER A 453 8.45 -8.24 -29.30
N GLU A 454 7.65 -8.86 -30.17
CA GLU A 454 6.20 -8.75 -30.15
C GLU A 454 5.54 -9.50 -28.99
N ASN A 455 6.28 -10.37 -28.28
CA ASN A 455 5.82 -11.11 -27.11
C ASN A 455 6.40 -10.54 -25.81
N MET A 456 5.52 -10.14 -24.87
CA MET A 456 5.94 -9.58 -23.57
C MET A 456 6.81 -10.52 -22.75
N PHE A 457 6.64 -11.84 -22.88
CA PHE A 457 7.50 -12.82 -22.21
C PHE A 457 8.98 -12.60 -22.55
N TRP A 458 9.30 -12.48 -23.85
CA TRP A 458 10.69 -12.31 -24.30
C TRP A 458 11.26 -10.96 -23.91
N ARG A 459 10.46 -9.88 -23.99
CA ARG A 459 10.90 -8.54 -23.56
C ARG A 459 11.20 -8.49 -22.06
N THR A 460 10.32 -9.06 -21.24
CA THR A 460 10.49 -9.08 -19.78
C THR A 460 11.64 -10.00 -19.37
N THR A 461 11.81 -11.14 -20.06
CA THR A 461 12.95 -12.05 -19.84
C THR A 461 14.27 -11.38 -20.18
N ALA A 462 14.37 -10.70 -21.33
CA ALA A 462 15.56 -9.95 -21.70
C ALA A 462 15.89 -8.86 -20.69
N GLN A 463 14.89 -8.08 -20.26
CA GLN A 463 15.06 -7.08 -19.21
C GLN A 463 15.56 -7.71 -17.90
N ARG A 464 14.94 -8.81 -17.45
CA ARG A 464 15.35 -9.54 -16.24
C ARG A 464 16.82 -9.95 -16.33
N LEU A 465 17.24 -10.57 -17.43
CA LEU A 465 18.63 -11.00 -17.64
C LEU A 465 19.61 -9.81 -17.63
N ILE A 466 19.27 -8.70 -18.29
CA ILE A 466 20.09 -7.47 -18.27
C ILE A 466 20.29 -6.95 -16.85
N VAL A 467 19.22 -6.90 -16.05
CA VAL A 467 19.25 -6.37 -14.68
C VAL A 467 19.93 -7.32 -13.71
N GLU A 468 19.62 -8.62 -13.76
CA GLU A 468 20.15 -9.64 -12.84
C GLU A 468 21.62 -10.01 -13.11
N GLU A 469 22.09 -9.79 -14.34
CA GLU A 469 23.52 -9.86 -14.70
C GLU A 469 24.25 -8.53 -14.57
N ILE A 470 23.56 -7.45 -14.16
CA ILE A 470 24.14 -6.12 -13.92
C ILE A 470 24.93 -5.64 -15.16
N LYS A 471 24.32 -5.74 -16.35
CA LYS A 471 24.92 -5.40 -17.65
C LYS A 471 25.04 -3.88 -17.87
N ILE A 472 25.85 -3.21 -17.06
CA ILE A 472 26.04 -1.75 -17.11
C ILE A 472 26.61 -1.24 -18.44
N ASP A 473 27.33 -2.10 -19.18
CA ASP A 473 27.90 -1.74 -20.48
C ASP A 473 26.82 -1.56 -21.56
N LEU A 474 25.59 -2.04 -21.35
CA LEU A 474 24.45 -1.86 -22.25
C LEU A 474 23.68 -0.55 -22.06
N ILE A 475 24.03 0.27 -21.06
CA ILE A 475 23.38 1.58 -20.83
C ILE A 475 23.30 2.44 -22.11
N PRO A 476 24.35 2.56 -22.96
CA PRO A 476 24.26 3.33 -24.20
C PRO A 476 23.19 2.80 -25.18
N ASP A 477 23.08 1.49 -25.32
CA ASP A 477 22.10 0.84 -26.21
C ASP A 477 20.67 0.99 -25.67
N LEU A 478 20.48 0.83 -24.36
CA LEU A 478 19.21 1.09 -23.69
C LEU A 478 18.78 2.55 -23.87
N VAL A 479 19.70 3.51 -23.70
CA VAL A 479 19.44 4.93 -23.97
C VAL A 479 19.06 5.17 -25.43
N ALA A 480 19.67 4.46 -26.37
CA ALA A 480 19.33 4.55 -27.78
C ALA A 480 17.91 4.04 -28.06
N LEU A 481 17.50 2.92 -27.44
CA LEU A 481 16.12 2.41 -27.53
C LEU A 481 15.10 3.41 -26.99
N VAL A 482 15.35 4.00 -25.82
CA VAL A 482 14.45 5.03 -25.23
C VAL A 482 14.29 6.23 -26.16
N ARG A 483 15.35 6.62 -26.87
CA ARG A 483 15.34 7.75 -27.83
C ARG A 483 14.73 7.40 -29.19
N ASN A 484 14.51 6.13 -29.50
CA ASN A 484 13.95 5.71 -30.77
C ASN A 484 12.41 5.82 -30.74
N GLU A 485 11.92 7.04 -30.95
CA GLU A 485 10.47 7.32 -30.97
C GLU A 485 9.73 6.69 -32.15
N SER A 486 10.44 6.29 -33.22
CA SER A 486 9.83 5.74 -34.44
C SER A 486 9.40 4.27 -34.35
N ASN A 487 9.75 3.55 -33.29
CA ASN A 487 9.44 2.13 -33.11
C ASN A 487 8.11 1.90 -32.40
N LEU A 488 7.02 2.43 -32.97
CA LEU A 488 5.66 2.18 -32.49
C LEU A 488 5.05 1.01 -33.27
N ASP A 489 4.46 0.08 -32.55
CA ASP A 489 3.60 -0.93 -33.17
C ASP A 489 2.23 -0.35 -33.56
N GLU A 490 1.39 -1.16 -34.19
CA GLU A 490 0.06 -0.73 -34.63
C GLU A 490 -0.89 -0.34 -33.49
N SER A 491 -0.60 -0.74 -32.25
CA SER A 491 -1.35 -0.34 -31.05
C SER A 491 -0.85 0.98 -30.45
N GLY A 492 0.28 1.51 -30.93
CA GLY A 492 0.96 2.68 -30.35
C GLY A 492 1.89 2.32 -29.18
N LEU A 493 2.23 1.05 -28.99
CA LEU A 493 3.21 0.61 -28.00
C LEU A 493 4.62 0.74 -28.57
N ASN A 494 5.53 1.35 -27.82
CA ASN A 494 6.97 1.27 -28.08
C ASN A 494 7.60 0.39 -26.99
N ALA A 495 7.54 -0.92 -27.22
CA ALA A 495 7.92 -1.91 -26.21
C ALA A 495 9.41 -1.86 -25.88
N GLY A 496 10.27 -1.64 -26.89
CA GLY A 496 11.70 -1.47 -26.71
C GLY A 496 12.05 -0.30 -25.79
N ALA A 497 11.45 0.87 -26.01
CA ALA A 497 11.67 2.03 -25.15
C ALA A 497 11.12 1.80 -23.73
N LEU A 498 9.95 1.15 -23.59
CA LEU A 498 9.34 0.85 -22.29
C LEU A 498 10.26 -0.04 -21.44
N HIS A 499 10.67 -1.19 -21.97
CA HIS A 499 11.53 -2.11 -21.23
C HIS A 499 12.94 -1.56 -21.04
N ALA A 500 13.46 -0.77 -21.99
CA ALA A 500 14.75 -0.10 -21.81
C ALA A 500 14.73 0.94 -20.67
N LEU A 501 13.63 1.69 -20.48
CA LEU A 501 13.49 2.59 -19.33
C LEU A 501 13.57 1.84 -18.00
N TRP A 502 12.86 0.72 -17.89
CA TRP A 502 12.87 -0.09 -16.67
C TRP A 502 14.17 -0.87 -16.46
N ALA A 503 14.87 -1.26 -17.53
CA ALA A 503 16.22 -1.81 -17.44
C ALA A 503 17.22 -0.77 -16.91
N LEU A 504 17.14 0.48 -17.40
CA LEU A 504 17.96 1.59 -16.90
C LEU A 504 17.69 1.87 -15.42
N ASP A 505 16.44 1.80 -14.98
CA ASP A 505 16.07 1.90 -13.57
C ASP A 505 16.64 0.75 -12.74
N GLY A 506 16.46 -0.50 -13.19
CA GLY A 506 16.96 -1.70 -12.52
C GLY A 506 18.49 -1.75 -12.41
N LEU A 507 19.22 -1.11 -13.34
CA LEU A 507 20.68 -0.92 -13.28
C LEU A 507 21.10 0.30 -12.45
N ASN A 508 20.17 1.01 -11.81
CA ASN A 508 20.36 2.28 -11.10
C ASN A 508 20.96 3.39 -11.99
N ALA A 509 20.85 3.26 -13.32
CA ALA A 509 21.47 4.17 -14.28
C ALA A 509 20.81 5.57 -14.27
N LEU A 510 19.53 5.66 -13.91
CA LEU A 510 18.81 6.94 -13.84
C LEU A 510 19.35 7.87 -12.75
N THR A 511 20.00 7.31 -11.72
CA THR A 511 20.61 8.07 -10.62
C THR A 511 22.05 8.47 -10.92
N VAL A 512 22.82 7.57 -11.57
CA VAL A 512 24.28 7.72 -11.72
C VAL A 512 24.74 8.11 -13.12
N ASN A 513 23.86 8.07 -14.13
CA ASN A 513 24.18 8.37 -15.53
C ASN A 513 23.29 9.48 -16.11
N ASP A 514 23.90 10.63 -16.41
CA ASP A 514 23.19 11.81 -16.94
C ASP A 514 22.48 11.57 -18.28
N GLN A 515 23.02 10.70 -19.14
CA GLN A 515 22.39 10.40 -20.43
C GLN A 515 21.12 9.57 -20.26
N ALA A 516 21.13 8.61 -19.33
CA ALA A 516 19.98 7.81 -18.96
C ALA A 516 18.90 8.68 -18.30
N LYS A 517 19.28 9.50 -17.31
CA LYS A 517 18.38 10.48 -16.69
C LYS A 517 17.72 11.41 -17.72
N THR A 518 18.53 11.95 -18.64
CA THR A 518 18.02 12.84 -19.70
C THR A 518 17.08 12.12 -20.65
N ALA A 519 17.37 10.87 -21.00
CA ALA A 519 16.50 10.05 -21.87
C ALA A 519 15.15 9.79 -21.19
N ALA A 520 15.14 9.42 -19.91
CA ALA A 520 13.91 9.22 -19.15
C ALA A 520 13.06 10.49 -19.04
N ILE A 521 13.67 11.65 -18.77
CA ILE A 521 12.94 12.94 -18.73
C ILE A 521 12.36 13.28 -20.12
N ASN A 522 13.11 13.06 -21.20
CA ASN A 522 12.61 13.33 -22.55
C ASN A 522 11.48 12.38 -22.96
N ALA A 523 11.47 11.15 -22.43
CA ALA A 523 10.43 10.16 -22.70
C ALA A 523 9.03 10.57 -22.19
N LEU A 524 8.90 11.61 -21.36
CA LEU A 524 7.61 12.26 -21.04
C LEU A 524 6.88 12.78 -22.29
N LYS A 525 7.61 13.04 -23.38
CA LYS A 525 7.07 13.52 -24.65
C LYS A 525 6.85 12.42 -25.69
N ASN A 526 7.13 11.17 -25.34
CA ASN A 526 6.99 10.04 -26.26
C ASN A 526 5.53 9.89 -26.71
N GLU A 527 5.30 9.42 -27.94
CA GLU A 527 3.95 9.19 -28.45
C GLU A 527 3.27 8.00 -27.76
N SER A 528 4.03 7.00 -27.31
CA SER A 528 3.52 5.82 -26.64
C SER A 528 3.03 6.13 -25.23
N TYR A 529 1.77 5.76 -24.95
CA TYR A 529 1.16 5.90 -23.62
C TYR A 529 1.98 5.19 -22.53
N ALA A 530 2.40 3.95 -22.78
CA ALA A 530 3.14 3.15 -21.81
C ALA A 530 4.50 3.78 -21.46
N VAL A 531 5.23 4.28 -22.47
CA VAL A 531 6.52 4.94 -22.27
C VAL A 531 6.37 6.25 -21.48
N LYS A 532 5.37 7.08 -21.80
CA LYS A 532 5.07 8.30 -21.03
C LYS A 532 4.76 7.97 -19.56
N ARG A 533 3.94 6.93 -19.33
CA ARG A 533 3.56 6.49 -17.99
C ARG A 533 4.75 5.97 -17.19
N ALA A 534 5.62 5.15 -17.79
CA ALA A 534 6.86 4.71 -17.16
C ALA A 534 7.80 5.88 -16.85
N ALA A 535 8.01 6.79 -17.80
CA ALA A 535 8.81 7.99 -17.61
C ALA A 535 8.29 8.89 -16.48
N LEU A 536 6.97 9.03 -16.33
CA LEU A 536 6.35 9.72 -15.20
C LEU A 536 6.69 9.06 -13.86
N THR A 537 6.50 7.75 -13.75
CA THR A 537 6.83 6.99 -12.53
C THR A 537 8.30 7.13 -12.16
N LEU A 538 9.18 7.10 -13.16
CA LEU A 538 10.65 7.17 -13.00
C LEU A 538 11.22 8.60 -12.89
N LEU A 539 10.38 9.64 -12.84
CA LEU A 539 10.85 11.00 -12.57
C LEU A 539 11.58 11.05 -11.22
N PRO A 540 12.66 11.81 -11.04
CA PRO A 540 13.33 11.90 -9.74
C PRO A 540 12.47 12.69 -8.73
N GLU A 541 12.39 12.20 -7.48
CA GLU A 541 11.68 12.86 -6.37
C GLU A 541 12.39 14.13 -5.90
N SER A 542 12.26 15.18 -6.70
CA SER A 542 13.05 16.40 -6.59
C SER A 542 12.28 17.60 -7.15
N ILE A 543 12.74 18.81 -6.81
CA ILE A 543 12.21 20.05 -7.40
C ILE A 543 12.31 20.03 -8.93
N GLU A 544 13.40 19.47 -9.47
CA GLU A 544 13.58 19.29 -10.92
C GLU A 544 12.49 18.39 -11.50
N GLY A 545 12.21 17.25 -10.87
CA GLY A 545 11.13 16.34 -11.28
C GLY A 545 9.77 17.04 -11.31
N SER A 546 9.44 17.83 -10.28
CA SER A 546 8.21 18.63 -10.23
C SER A 546 8.13 19.67 -11.35
N GLN A 547 9.24 20.34 -11.67
CA GLN A 547 9.32 21.29 -12.78
C GLN A 547 9.11 20.58 -14.12
N LYS A 548 9.75 19.42 -14.32
CA LYS A 548 9.58 18.63 -15.55
C LYS A 548 8.18 18.10 -15.74
N LEU A 549 7.52 17.65 -14.67
CA LEU A 549 6.11 17.28 -14.72
C LEU A 549 5.24 18.48 -15.10
N ALA A 550 5.43 19.64 -14.46
CA ALA A 550 4.67 20.84 -14.76
C ALA A 550 4.87 21.34 -16.21
N GLU A 551 6.07 21.19 -16.76
CA GLU A 551 6.42 21.56 -18.14
C GLU A 551 5.97 20.54 -19.20
N SER A 552 5.65 19.30 -18.79
CA SER A 552 5.35 18.19 -19.71
C SER A 552 4.03 18.32 -20.47
N GLY A 553 3.06 19.04 -19.89
CA GLY A 553 1.67 19.11 -20.39
C GLY A 553 0.80 17.90 -20.01
N LEU A 554 1.35 16.88 -19.33
CA LEU A 554 0.65 15.61 -19.05
C LEU A 554 -0.50 15.75 -18.05
N LEU A 555 -0.48 16.77 -17.18
CA LEU A 555 -1.59 17.10 -16.28
C LEU A 555 -2.85 17.58 -17.02
N ASN A 556 -2.70 17.93 -18.31
CA ASN A 556 -3.77 18.36 -19.21
C ASN A 556 -3.80 17.50 -20.49
N ASP A 557 -3.27 16.27 -20.45
CA ASP A 557 -3.29 15.36 -21.61
C ASP A 557 -4.74 15.06 -22.04
N SER A 558 -4.94 14.89 -23.35
CA SER A 558 -6.22 14.45 -23.89
C SER A 558 -6.67 13.10 -23.33
N ASP A 559 -5.74 12.20 -23.03
CA ASP A 559 -6.04 10.92 -22.39
C ASP A 559 -6.23 11.09 -20.87
N MET A 560 -7.44 10.80 -20.41
CA MET A 560 -7.80 10.88 -18.98
C MET A 560 -6.98 9.93 -18.10
N ALA A 561 -6.60 8.75 -18.60
CA ALA A 561 -5.75 7.82 -17.85
C ALA A 561 -4.32 8.38 -17.67
N MET A 562 -3.84 9.15 -18.65
CA MET A 562 -2.54 9.85 -18.53
C MET A 562 -2.63 11.00 -17.53
N ARG A 563 -3.73 11.76 -17.53
CA ARG A 563 -3.99 12.78 -16.48
C ARG A 563 -3.99 12.16 -15.09
N LEU A 564 -4.62 11.00 -14.91
CA LEU A 564 -4.64 10.27 -13.64
C LEU A 564 -3.23 9.92 -13.18
N ALA A 565 -2.43 9.27 -14.04
CA ALA A 565 -1.04 8.94 -13.72
C ALA A 565 -0.20 10.18 -13.37
N ALA A 566 -0.36 11.28 -14.11
CA ALA A 566 0.36 12.53 -13.88
C ALA A 566 -0.03 13.20 -12.54
N ILE A 567 -1.32 13.22 -12.19
CA ILE A 567 -1.81 13.81 -10.93
C ILE A 567 -1.34 12.98 -9.73
N LEU A 568 -1.40 11.64 -9.82
CA LEU A 568 -0.87 10.77 -8.78
C LEU A 568 0.63 10.99 -8.57
N ARG A 569 1.41 11.09 -9.66
CA ARG A 569 2.85 11.39 -9.55
C ARG A 569 3.11 12.78 -8.97
N ALA A 570 2.28 13.79 -9.29
CA ALA A 570 2.36 15.11 -8.66
C ALA A 570 2.16 15.06 -7.14
N GLY A 571 1.38 14.09 -6.65
CA GLY A 571 1.19 13.80 -5.22
C GLY A 571 2.48 13.39 -4.50
N GLU A 572 3.38 12.71 -5.21
CA GLU A 572 4.64 12.17 -4.68
C GLU A 572 5.81 13.15 -4.80
N LEU A 573 5.80 14.02 -5.80
CA LEU A 573 6.88 14.98 -6.07
C LEU A 573 6.79 16.23 -5.16
N PRO A 574 7.89 16.91 -4.81
CA PRO A 574 7.86 18.17 -4.05
C PRO A 574 6.94 19.22 -4.66
N GLU A 575 6.20 19.97 -3.84
CA GLU A 575 5.19 20.90 -4.34
C GLU A 575 5.85 22.18 -4.85
N THR A 576 6.13 22.31 -6.15
CA THR A 576 6.64 23.57 -6.72
C THR A 576 5.50 24.49 -7.16
N ASN A 577 5.78 25.78 -7.32
CA ASN A 577 4.77 26.72 -7.78
C ASN A 577 4.22 26.41 -9.18
N GLY A 578 5.09 25.93 -10.08
CA GLY A 578 4.67 25.50 -11.42
C GLY A 578 3.72 24.31 -11.35
N LEU A 579 4.09 23.30 -10.54
CA LEU A 579 3.27 22.09 -10.36
C LEU A 579 1.93 22.40 -9.71
N TYR A 580 1.93 23.15 -8.61
CA TYR A 580 0.72 23.58 -7.92
C TYR A 580 -0.25 24.29 -8.85
N LYS A 581 0.24 25.23 -9.67
CA LYS A 581 -0.60 25.97 -10.62
C LYS A 581 -1.25 25.03 -11.63
N GLN A 582 -0.50 24.07 -12.16
CA GLN A 582 -1.06 23.08 -13.10
C GLN A 582 -2.12 22.19 -12.44
N ILE A 583 -1.92 21.79 -11.18
CA ILE A 583 -2.93 21.02 -10.45
C ILE A 583 -4.17 21.85 -10.13
N GLU A 584 -4.01 23.13 -9.78
CA GLU A 584 -5.15 24.01 -9.55
C GLU A 584 -5.97 24.23 -10.84
N GLU A 585 -5.31 24.37 -11.99
CA GLU A 585 -5.96 24.39 -13.31
C GLU A 585 -6.68 23.06 -13.59
N ALA A 586 -6.04 21.92 -13.29
CA ALA A 586 -6.64 20.60 -13.42
C ALA A 586 -7.86 20.41 -12.49
N ALA A 587 -7.83 20.94 -11.27
CA ALA A 587 -8.93 20.88 -10.32
C ALA A 587 -10.14 21.71 -10.77
N LYS A 588 -9.89 22.83 -11.47
CA LYS A 588 -10.93 23.69 -12.05
C LYS A 588 -11.51 23.14 -13.37
N ASN A 589 -10.91 22.09 -13.95
CA ASN A 589 -11.38 21.48 -15.19
C ASN A 589 -12.67 20.65 -14.93
N PRO A 590 -13.81 20.99 -15.56
CA PRO A 590 -15.07 20.27 -15.37
C PRO A 590 -15.01 18.78 -15.75
N GLU A 591 -14.18 18.39 -16.73
CA GLU A 591 -13.99 16.98 -17.08
C GLU A 591 -13.37 16.20 -15.93
N ASN A 592 -12.29 16.74 -15.34
CA ASN A 592 -11.60 16.12 -14.20
C ASN A 592 -12.50 16.05 -12.96
N SER A 593 -13.36 17.06 -12.77
CA SER A 593 -14.33 17.07 -11.68
C SER A 593 -15.48 16.08 -11.88
N SER A 594 -15.74 15.66 -13.11
CA SER A 594 -16.83 14.74 -13.47
C SER A 594 -16.38 13.28 -13.52
N ASP A 595 -15.09 13.03 -13.79
CA ASP A 595 -14.50 11.70 -13.72
C ASP A 595 -14.11 11.36 -12.27
N ARG A 596 -14.62 10.23 -11.77
CA ARG A 596 -14.45 9.84 -10.36
C ARG A 596 -12.99 9.58 -9.97
N TRP A 597 -12.17 9.05 -10.89
CA TRP A 597 -10.78 8.72 -10.61
C TRP A 597 -9.92 9.97 -10.57
N LEU A 598 -10.10 10.88 -11.53
CA LEU A 598 -9.42 12.17 -11.55
C LEU A 598 -9.82 13.02 -10.34
N GLN A 599 -11.10 13.03 -9.99
CA GLN A 599 -11.56 13.70 -8.78
C GLN A 599 -10.89 13.12 -7.52
N ALA A 600 -10.82 11.80 -7.39
CA ALA A 600 -10.15 11.15 -6.26
C ALA A 600 -8.64 11.44 -6.22
N ALA A 601 -7.97 11.45 -7.37
CA ALA A 601 -6.54 11.74 -7.48
C ALA A 601 -6.21 13.21 -7.13
N ILE A 602 -7.08 14.16 -7.49
CA ILE A 602 -6.94 15.56 -7.10
C ILE A 602 -7.06 15.71 -5.57
N LYS A 603 -8.02 15.00 -4.94
CA LYS A 603 -8.17 14.98 -3.48
C LYS A 603 -6.96 14.37 -2.78
N VAL A 604 -6.41 13.30 -3.35
CA VAL A 604 -5.14 12.68 -2.91
C VAL A 604 -4.01 13.69 -2.97
N TYR A 605 -3.87 14.43 -4.07
CA TYR A 605 -2.82 15.45 -4.22
C TYR A 605 -2.90 16.51 -3.11
N TYR A 606 -4.11 17.03 -2.85
CA TYR A 606 -4.35 18.04 -1.82
C TYR A 606 -4.32 17.48 -0.39
N GLN A 607 -4.17 16.16 -0.25
CA GLN A 607 -4.25 15.46 1.02
C GLN A 607 -5.53 15.77 1.79
N GLU A 608 -6.66 15.84 1.07
CA GLU A 608 -7.95 16.10 1.69
C GLU A 608 -8.25 15.02 2.74
N LEU A 609 -8.56 15.45 3.96
CA LEU A 609 -8.97 14.54 5.03
C LEU A 609 -10.43 14.11 4.85
N ASN A 610 -10.78 13.00 5.49
CA ASN A 610 -12.16 12.55 5.53
C ASN A 610 -13.01 13.48 6.40
N TYR A 611 -13.59 14.54 5.82
CA TYR A 611 -14.53 15.37 6.56
C TYR A 611 -15.83 14.62 6.91
N SER A 612 -16.13 13.47 6.30
CA SER A 612 -17.42 12.78 6.51
C SER A 612 -17.59 12.14 7.88
N THR A 613 -16.54 12.04 8.72
CA THR A 613 -16.68 11.55 10.10
C THR A 613 -15.87 12.41 11.07
N VAL A 614 -16.55 13.06 12.01
CA VAL A 614 -15.95 13.86 13.09
C VAL A 614 -15.74 12.96 14.32
N ASP A 615 -14.64 13.13 15.05
CA ASP A 615 -14.47 12.46 16.34
C ASP A 615 -15.68 12.80 17.25
N PRO A 616 -16.35 11.82 17.87
CA PRO A 616 -17.45 12.08 18.81
C PRO A 616 -17.13 13.11 19.89
N LYS A 617 -15.89 13.14 20.40
CA LYS A 617 -15.42 14.11 21.43
C LYS A 617 -15.42 15.54 20.91
N MET A 618 -15.38 15.68 19.60
CA MET A 618 -15.25 16.92 18.86
C MET A 618 -16.59 17.53 18.49
N VAL A 619 -17.71 17.04 19.02
CA VAL A 619 -19.05 17.48 18.59
C VAL A 619 -19.81 18.08 19.77
N VAL A 620 -20.15 19.37 19.65
CA VAL A 620 -21.10 20.03 20.55
C VAL A 620 -22.51 19.79 19.99
N LEU A 621 -23.32 19.03 20.72
CA LEU A 621 -24.68 18.71 20.28
C LEU A 621 -25.64 19.87 20.55
N LEU A 622 -26.35 20.27 19.50
CA LEU A 622 -27.33 21.36 19.48
C LEU A 622 -28.77 20.81 19.54
N MET A 623 -28.99 19.66 18.90
CA MET A 623 -30.16 18.80 19.05
C MET A 623 -29.66 17.44 19.55
N PRO A 624 -29.85 17.10 20.83
CA PRO A 624 -29.36 15.85 21.39
C PRO A 624 -30.06 14.64 20.78
N SER A 625 -29.32 13.53 20.66
CA SER A 625 -29.89 12.20 20.40
C SER A 625 -30.30 11.57 21.74
N ALA A 626 -30.81 10.34 21.70
CA ALA A 626 -31.22 9.62 22.90
C ALA A 626 -30.06 9.29 23.87
N GLU A 627 -28.81 9.31 23.40
CA GLU A 627 -27.63 9.03 24.24
C GLU A 627 -27.39 10.15 25.25
N GLU A 628 -27.60 11.41 24.87
CA GLU A 628 -27.43 12.55 25.76
C GLU A 628 -28.69 12.87 26.57
N GLN A 629 -29.85 12.84 25.93
CA GLN A 629 -31.08 13.30 26.54
C GLN A 629 -32.29 12.56 25.98
N LYS A 630 -33.26 12.27 26.86
CA LYS A 630 -34.58 11.82 26.42
C LYS A 630 -35.26 12.92 25.61
N THR A 631 -35.57 12.64 24.35
CA THR A 631 -36.27 13.58 23.47
C THR A 631 -37.56 12.95 22.96
N ILE A 632 -38.57 13.77 22.66
CA ILE A 632 -39.86 13.32 22.14
C ILE A 632 -39.96 13.69 20.66
N TRP A 633 -40.36 12.72 19.85
CA TRP A 633 -40.61 12.87 18.42
C TRP A 633 -42.08 12.61 18.11
N SER A 634 -42.60 13.37 17.15
CA SER A 634 -43.88 13.08 16.50
C SER A 634 -43.64 12.04 15.40
N TYR A 635 -44.43 10.98 15.29
CA TYR A 635 -44.21 9.93 14.29
C TYR A 635 -45.50 9.29 13.77
N THR A 636 -45.42 8.70 12.57
CA THR A 636 -46.45 7.86 11.96
C THR A 636 -45.82 6.66 11.26
N GLN A 637 -46.55 5.56 11.23
CA GLN A 637 -46.23 4.34 10.46
C GLN A 637 -47.08 4.24 9.17
N ALA A 638 -48.05 5.15 8.99
CA ALA A 638 -48.83 5.28 7.77
C ALA A 638 -48.25 6.40 6.92
N LYS A 639 -48.10 6.16 5.61
CA LYS A 639 -47.57 7.14 4.66
C LYS A 639 -48.33 8.47 4.76
N PRO A 640 -47.66 9.56 5.16
CA PRO A 640 -48.28 10.88 5.23
C PRO A 640 -48.43 11.51 3.84
N SER A 641 -49.03 12.70 3.77
CA SER A 641 -49.06 13.49 2.53
C SER A 641 -47.66 13.94 2.12
N ASP A 642 -47.43 14.16 0.82
CA ASP A 642 -46.09 14.43 0.26
C ASP A 642 -45.43 15.70 0.81
N ASP A 643 -46.19 16.60 1.45
CA ASP A 643 -45.73 17.84 2.07
C ASP A 643 -45.26 17.69 3.54
N TRP A 644 -45.23 16.46 4.08
CA TRP A 644 -44.91 16.19 5.49
C TRP A 644 -43.55 16.72 5.96
N VAL A 645 -42.59 16.89 5.06
CA VAL A 645 -41.25 17.44 5.36
C VAL A 645 -41.26 18.95 5.59
N ASN A 646 -42.29 19.67 5.12
CA ASN A 646 -42.35 21.13 5.17
C ASN A 646 -42.45 21.63 6.62
N SER A 647 -41.89 22.81 6.90
CA SER A 647 -41.89 23.40 8.26
C SER A 647 -43.31 23.67 8.79
N ASP A 648 -44.27 23.88 7.90
CA ASP A 648 -45.61 24.34 8.23
C ASP A 648 -46.62 23.18 8.29
N PHE A 649 -46.16 21.94 8.03
CA PHE A 649 -47.01 20.75 8.05
C PHE A 649 -47.50 20.46 9.47
N ASN A 650 -48.81 20.22 9.58
CA ASN A 650 -49.49 19.95 10.84
C ASN A 650 -49.52 18.45 11.14
N ASP A 651 -48.65 18.03 12.05
CA ASP A 651 -48.52 16.65 12.54
C ASP A 651 -49.25 16.41 13.87
N SER A 652 -50.21 17.26 14.26
CA SER A 652 -50.96 17.08 15.51
C SER A 652 -51.77 15.78 15.59
N SER A 653 -52.01 15.11 14.47
CA SER A 653 -52.65 13.79 14.40
C SER A 653 -51.68 12.61 14.54
N TRP A 654 -50.37 12.86 14.57
CA TRP A 654 -49.34 11.83 14.68
C TRP A 654 -49.15 11.40 16.15
N GLU A 655 -48.57 10.22 16.34
CA GLU A 655 -48.22 9.69 17.66
C GLU A 655 -46.98 10.40 18.21
N ASN A 656 -46.80 10.39 19.53
CA ASN A 656 -45.62 10.95 20.18
C ASN A 656 -44.86 9.86 20.95
N GLY A 657 -43.56 9.75 20.69
CA GLY A 657 -42.72 8.69 21.25
C GLY A 657 -41.35 9.21 21.67
N PRO A 658 -40.75 8.68 22.76
CA PRO A 658 -39.35 8.95 23.08
C PRO A 658 -38.36 8.46 22.01
N SER A 659 -37.26 9.18 21.83
CA SER A 659 -36.11 8.81 20.99
C SER A 659 -35.52 7.43 21.35
N THR A 660 -34.77 6.81 20.43
CA THR A 660 -34.58 5.34 20.22
C THR A 660 -35.82 4.63 19.65
N PHE A 661 -35.94 4.72 18.34
CA PHE A 661 -36.98 4.02 17.59
C PHE A 661 -36.41 2.67 17.13
N GLY A 662 -37.19 1.59 17.23
CA GLY A 662 -36.75 0.30 16.69
C GLY A 662 -37.62 -0.90 17.02
N SER A 663 -37.06 -2.11 16.92
CA SER A 663 -37.77 -3.33 17.29
C SER A 663 -38.05 -3.44 18.79
N LYS A 664 -39.20 -4.03 19.14
CA LYS A 664 -39.62 -4.26 20.54
C LYS A 664 -38.67 -5.15 21.34
N ASN A 665 -37.87 -5.98 20.67
CA ASN A 665 -36.94 -6.92 21.30
C ASN A 665 -35.56 -6.31 21.57
N THR A 666 -35.31 -5.07 21.12
CA THR A 666 -34.02 -4.38 21.27
C THR A 666 -34.00 -3.63 22.61
N PRO A 667 -33.10 -3.95 23.57
CA PRO A 667 -33.14 -3.41 24.94
C PRO A 667 -33.09 -1.88 25.05
N GLU A 668 -32.48 -1.22 24.06
CA GLU A 668 -32.28 0.23 24.02
C GLU A 668 -33.51 0.99 23.52
N VAL A 669 -34.42 0.34 22.78
CA VAL A 669 -35.58 0.95 22.12
C VAL A 669 -36.63 1.41 23.13
N LYS A 670 -37.08 2.66 22.99
CA LYS A 670 -38.17 3.25 23.80
C LYS A 670 -39.46 3.46 23.01
N THR A 671 -39.38 3.61 21.69
CA THR A 671 -40.57 3.65 20.81
C THR A 671 -40.48 2.55 19.78
N ALA A 672 -41.36 1.56 19.88
CA ALA A 672 -41.38 0.44 18.94
C ALA A 672 -42.19 0.78 17.68
N TRP A 673 -41.70 0.36 16.50
CA TRP A 673 -42.48 0.34 15.25
C TRP A 673 -42.55 -1.07 14.66
N THR A 674 -43.55 -1.30 13.81
CA THR A 674 -43.90 -2.65 13.32
C THR A 674 -44.05 -2.75 11.81
N THR A 675 -44.27 -1.63 11.12
CA THR A 675 -44.33 -1.52 9.65
C THR A 675 -42.94 -1.48 9.01
N SER A 676 -42.88 -1.59 7.69
CA SER A 676 -41.65 -1.39 6.92
C SER A 676 -41.18 0.07 6.92
N ASP A 677 -42.08 1.01 7.14
CA ASP A 677 -41.78 2.44 7.04
C ASP A 677 -42.13 3.17 8.33
N ILE A 678 -41.31 4.15 8.67
CA ILE A 678 -41.62 5.13 9.72
C ILE A 678 -41.24 6.55 9.26
N TRP A 679 -42.12 7.50 9.57
CA TRP A 679 -41.91 8.93 9.38
C TRP A 679 -41.91 9.61 10.73
N MET A 680 -40.91 10.45 10.98
CA MET A 680 -40.69 11.10 12.27
C MET A 680 -40.40 12.58 12.07
N ARG A 681 -40.87 13.44 12.97
CA ARG A 681 -40.64 14.89 12.96
C ARG A 681 -40.38 15.42 14.36
N ARG A 682 -39.57 16.46 14.42
CA ARG A 682 -39.30 17.19 15.66
C ARG A 682 -38.90 18.63 15.40
N GLU A 683 -39.29 19.51 16.31
CA GLU A 683 -38.83 20.89 16.35
C GLU A 683 -37.64 21.05 17.29
N PHE A 684 -36.69 21.90 16.92
CA PHE A 684 -35.58 22.31 17.78
C PHE A 684 -35.20 23.77 17.52
N VAL A 685 -34.52 24.40 18.48
CA VAL A 685 -34.14 25.82 18.41
C VAL A 685 -32.62 25.92 18.37
N LEU A 686 -32.10 26.63 17.36
CA LEU A 686 -30.70 27.00 17.27
C LEU A 686 -30.48 28.40 17.81
N ASN A 687 -29.48 28.55 18.69
CA ASN A 687 -29.13 29.86 19.30
C ASN A 687 -28.14 30.66 18.44
N GLU A 688 -27.48 30.01 17.49
CA GLU A 688 -26.50 30.56 16.56
C GLU A 688 -26.70 29.98 15.15
N GLU A 689 -26.06 30.60 14.15
CA GLU A 689 -25.99 30.03 12.81
C GLU A 689 -24.91 28.96 12.78
N ILE A 690 -25.15 27.87 12.04
CA ILE A 690 -24.20 26.77 11.89
C ILE A 690 -23.85 26.61 10.42
N SER A 691 -22.58 26.82 10.09
CA SER A 691 -22.07 26.66 8.73
C SER A 691 -21.88 25.19 8.37
N GLU A 692 -21.27 24.40 9.25
CA GLU A 692 -20.95 22.98 8.99
C GLU A 692 -21.55 22.08 10.08
N PRO A 693 -22.84 21.71 9.96
CA PRO A 693 -23.51 20.88 10.96
C PRO A 693 -22.94 19.46 10.98
N VAL A 694 -22.99 18.82 12.15
CA VAL A 694 -22.63 17.41 12.31
C VAL A 694 -23.89 16.60 12.59
N LEU A 695 -24.23 15.67 11.71
CA LEU A 695 -25.30 14.70 11.93
C LEU A 695 -24.79 13.55 12.81
N LYS A 696 -25.38 13.39 13.99
CA LYS A 696 -25.17 12.20 14.82
C LYS A 696 -26.28 11.20 14.52
N ILE A 697 -25.96 10.00 14.05
CA ILE A 697 -26.97 9.00 13.67
C ILE A 697 -26.55 7.57 14.02
N LYS A 698 -27.48 6.79 14.55
CA LYS A 698 -27.39 5.33 14.67
C LYS A 698 -28.61 4.75 13.96
N HIS A 699 -28.40 3.84 13.03
CA HIS A 699 -29.47 3.31 12.19
C HIS A 699 -29.17 1.86 11.77
N ASP A 700 -30.20 1.07 11.48
CA ASP A 700 -30.07 -0.29 10.95
C ASP A 700 -30.57 -0.42 9.51
N ASP A 701 -31.10 0.68 8.97
CA ASP A 701 -31.93 0.69 7.78
C ASP A 701 -31.67 1.92 6.91
N ASN A 702 -32.21 1.90 5.69
CA ASN A 702 -32.15 3.01 4.75
C ASN A 702 -32.92 4.21 5.29
N TYR A 703 -32.36 5.41 5.18
CA TYR A 703 -32.98 6.61 5.74
C TYR A 703 -32.82 7.84 4.84
N ALA A 704 -33.77 8.76 4.96
CA ALA A 704 -33.71 10.10 4.41
C ALA A 704 -34.04 11.14 5.49
N ILE A 705 -33.19 12.15 5.65
CA ILE A 705 -33.35 13.22 6.64
C ILE A 705 -33.54 14.54 5.92
N TYR A 706 -34.51 15.33 6.38
CA TYR A 706 -34.84 16.64 5.86
C TYR A 706 -34.79 17.69 6.97
N VAL A 707 -34.40 18.91 6.61
CA VAL A 707 -34.41 20.07 7.50
C VAL A 707 -35.17 21.18 6.80
N ASN A 708 -36.18 21.73 7.49
CA ASN A 708 -37.02 22.82 6.98
C ASN A 708 -37.58 22.58 5.55
N GLY A 709 -37.94 21.33 5.23
CA GLY A 709 -38.50 20.93 3.93
C GLY A 709 -37.48 20.59 2.84
N GLN A 710 -36.18 20.65 3.11
CA GLN A 710 -35.11 20.38 2.15
C GLN A 710 -34.30 19.14 2.55
N LEU A 711 -33.85 18.35 1.56
CA LEU A 711 -33.11 17.10 1.81
C LEU A 711 -31.72 17.41 2.39
N LEU A 712 -31.50 16.94 3.62
CA LEU A 712 -30.21 17.02 4.29
C LEU A 712 -29.31 15.90 3.78
N ILE A 713 -29.72 14.64 3.92
CA ILE A 713 -28.93 13.47 3.52
C ILE A 713 -29.85 12.25 3.34
N GLU A 714 -29.43 11.32 2.48
CA GLU A 714 -30.05 10.01 2.27
C GLU A 714 -28.92 8.97 2.17
N GLU A 715 -28.97 7.91 2.97
CA GLU A 715 -28.00 6.81 2.91
C GLU A 715 -28.72 5.46 3.03
N GLU A 716 -28.07 4.42 2.51
CA GLU A 716 -28.49 3.01 2.64
C GLU A 716 -27.56 2.24 3.60
N GLY A 717 -28.07 1.16 4.21
CA GLY A 717 -27.30 0.21 5.02
C GLY A 717 -27.42 0.41 6.55
N VAL A 718 -26.43 -0.10 7.30
CA VAL A 718 -26.45 -0.24 8.77
C VAL A 718 -25.30 0.51 9.47
N SER A 719 -25.55 0.92 10.72
CA SER A 719 -24.61 1.50 11.66
C SER A 719 -24.89 1.09 13.11
N ASN A 720 -24.11 0.14 13.63
CA ASN A 720 -24.24 -0.33 15.01
C ASN A 720 -23.85 0.72 16.08
N PRO A 721 -22.71 1.43 15.98
CA PRO A 721 -22.46 2.62 16.81
C PRO A 721 -23.02 3.90 16.17
N TYR A 722 -23.09 4.99 16.94
CA TYR A 722 -23.36 6.31 16.35
C TYR A 722 -22.24 6.71 15.39
N LYS A 723 -22.64 7.16 14.19
CA LYS A 723 -21.81 7.90 13.24
C LYS A 723 -22.00 9.40 13.49
N TYR A 724 -20.93 10.17 13.27
CA TYR A 724 -20.92 11.63 13.39
C TYR A 724 -20.50 12.22 12.05
N ILE A 725 -21.47 12.56 11.20
CA ILE A 725 -21.25 12.95 9.81
C ILE A 725 -21.15 14.47 9.71
N LYS A 726 -19.98 15.01 9.39
CA LYS A 726 -19.86 16.45 9.06
C LYS A 726 -20.55 16.72 7.73
N LEU A 727 -21.37 17.75 7.70
CA LEU A 727 -22.07 18.21 6.51
C LEU A 727 -21.46 19.54 6.06
N ASP A 728 -21.43 19.76 4.75
CA ASP A 728 -20.81 20.94 4.15
C ASP A 728 -21.62 22.23 4.39
N THR A 729 -21.04 23.36 3.96
CA THR A 729 -21.63 24.69 4.10
C THR A 729 -22.97 24.86 3.36
N GLU A 730 -23.18 24.15 2.25
CA GLU A 730 -24.46 24.19 1.53
C GLU A 730 -25.57 23.51 2.35
N LYS A 731 -25.24 22.39 3.01
CA LYS A 731 -26.14 21.73 3.97
C LYS A 731 -26.35 22.56 5.24
N GLY A 732 -25.36 23.34 5.66
CA GLY A 732 -25.51 24.33 6.73
C GLY A 732 -26.59 25.38 6.47
N LYS A 733 -26.72 25.86 5.23
CA LYS A 733 -27.74 26.87 4.84
C LYS A 733 -29.19 26.39 5.03
N LEU A 734 -29.40 25.07 5.15
CA LEU A 734 -30.73 24.50 5.42
C LEU A 734 -31.20 24.82 6.85
N PHE A 735 -30.27 25.09 7.76
CA PHE A 735 -30.54 25.47 9.14
C PHE A 735 -30.66 26.99 9.27
N LYS A 736 -31.60 27.45 10.09
CA LYS A 736 -31.78 28.87 10.39
C LYS A 736 -31.61 29.13 11.87
N LYS A 737 -31.04 30.28 12.24
CA LYS A 737 -31.07 30.73 13.64
C LYS A 737 -32.52 30.83 14.13
N GLY A 738 -32.80 30.27 15.30
CA GLY A 738 -34.15 30.15 15.83
C GLY A 738 -34.78 28.77 15.55
N LYS A 739 -36.09 28.74 15.31
CA LYS A 739 -36.87 27.50 15.22
C LYS A 739 -36.61 26.75 13.91
N ASN A 740 -36.28 25.46 14.00
CA ASN A 740 -36.10 24.53 12.89
C ASN A 740 -36.98 23.30 13.05
N VAL A 741 -37.29 22.64 11.93
CA VAL A 741 -37.96 21.34 11.89
C VAL A 741 -37.02 20.34 11.24
N ILE A 742 -36.77 19.21 11.91
CA ILE A 742 -36.13 18.03 11.32
C ILE A 742 -37.19 16.96 11.07
N ALA A 743 -37.10 16.31 9.92
CA ALA A 743 -38.00 15.25 9.50
C ALA A 743 -37.17 14.05 9.02
N VAL A 744 -37.55 12.85 9.39
CA VAL A 744 -36.79 11.61 9.16
C VAL A 744 -37.74 10.56 8.59
N TYR A 745 -37.33 9.95 7.49
CA TYR A 745 -37.94 8.76 6.90
C TYR A 745 -36.97 7.60 7.03
N CYS A 746 -37.45 6.45 7.46
CA CYS A 746 -36.66 5.22 7.57
C CYS A 746 -37.44 4.06 6.96
N HIS A 747 -36.76 3.27 6.12
CA HIS A 747 -37.32 2.10 5.43
C HIS A 747 -36.57 0.83 5.84
N ASP A 748 -37.29 -0.07 6.51
CA ASP A 748 -36.82 -1.40 6.90
C ASP A 748 -36.54 -2.27 5.67
N SER A 749 -35.26 -2.55 5.45
CA SER A 749 -34.79 -3.44 4.39
C SER A 749 -34.49 -4.87 4.89
N GLY A 750 -34.70 -5.12 6.19
CA GLY A 750 -34.45 -6.36 6.91
C GLY A 750 -33.39 -6.20 8.00
N GLY A 751 -33.69 -6.58 9.25
CA GLY A 751 -32.75 -6.44 10.38
C GLY A 751 -33.43 -6.28 11.73
N ASP A 752 -32.68 -5.73 12.70
CA ASP A 752 -33.12 -5.41 14.06
C ASP A 752 -33.94 -4.10 14.14
N ARG A 753 -34.03 -3.33 13.05
CA ARG A 753 -34.83 -2.08 12.90
C ARG A 753 -34.46 -1.04 13.95
N TYR A 754 -33.69 -0.04 13.56
CA TYR A 754 -33.23 0.98 14.50
C TYR A 754 -33.04 2.33 13.82
N ILE A 755 -33.47 3.42 14.47
CA ILE A 755 -33.05 4.77 14.09
C ILE A 755 -33.04 5.72 15.30
N ASP A 756 -31.96 6.51 15.43
CA ASP A 756 -31.86 7.64 16.35
C ASP A 756 -30.98 8.75 15.77
N VAL A 757 -31.40 10.01 15.94
CA VAL A 757 -30.83 11.17 15.25
C VAL A 757 -30.58 12.33 16.23
N GLY A 758 -29.39 12.93 16.13
CA GLY A 758 -28.98 14.18 16.76
C GLY A 758 -28.31 15.11 15.75
N ILE A 759 -28.27 16.41 16.04
CA ILE A 759 -27.56 17.44 15.27
C ILE A 759 -26.61 18.15 16.21
N GLY A 760 -25.35 18.28 15.81
CA GLY A 760 -24.34 19.07 16.49
C GLY A 760 -23.60 19.98 15.55
N MET A 761 -22.54 20.55 16.07
CA MET A 761 -21.49 21.24 15.32
C MET A 761 -20.15 20.75 15.83
N ALA A 762 -19.11 20.81 15.01
CA ALA A 762 -17.77 20.54 15.50
C ALA A 762 -17.44 21.55 16.62
N GLY A 763 -17.25 21.05 17.84
CA GLY A 763 -16.73 21.80 18.97
C GLY A 763 -15.29 22.22 18.73
N LYS A 764 -14.81 23.20 19.50
CA LYS A 764 -13.37 23.49 19.56
C LYS A 764 -12.66 22.27 20.16
N ILE A 765 -11.57 21.84 19.54
CA ILE A 765 -10.76 20.73 20.08
C ILE A 765 -10.24 21.21 21.44
N GLU A 766 -10.47 20.47 22.52
CA GLU A 766 -9.70 20.69 23.74
C GLU A 766 -8.26 20.26 23.44
N ALA A 767 -7.42 21.24 23.14
CA ALA A 767 -6.03 20.99 22.86
C ALA A 767 -5.31 20.51 24.13
N ASP A 768 -4.41 19.55 23.98
CA ASP A 768 -3.52 19.09 25.05
C ASP A 768 -2.66 20.24 25.58
N VAL A 769 -2.31 21.18 24.70
CA VAL A 769 -1.49 22.36 25.01
C VAL A 769 -2.05 23.60 24.33
N VAL A 770 -2.12 24.71 25.07
CA VAL A 770 -2.56 26.02 24.55
C VAL A 770 -1.40 27.03 24.57
N PHE A 771 -1.04 27.55 23.39
CA PHE A 771 -0.07 28.63 23.23
C PHE A 771 -0.78 29.96 22.98
N ASN A 772 -0.50 30.94 23.83
CA ASN A 772 -0.97 32.30 23.64
C ASN A 772 0.13 33.17 23.03
N LEU A 773 -0.12 33.71 21.85
CA LEU A 773 0.76 34.58 21.08
C LEU A 773 0.11 35.96 20.88
N LYS A 774 0.95 36.97 20.68
CA LYS A 774 0.57 38.32 20.30
C LYS A 774 1.41 38.80 19.14
N THR A 775 0.85 39.65 18.29
CA THR A 775 1.62 40.39 17.30
C THR A 775 2.39 41.51 18.00
N VAL A 776 3.65 41.75 17.60
CA VAL A 776 4.48 42.81 18.18
C VAL A 776 4.30 44.08 17.35
N ASN A 777 3.58 45.06 17.91
CA ASN A 777 3.23 46.31 17.25
C ASN A 777 4.39 46.93 16.44
N GLN A 778 4.17 47.10 15.14
CA GLN A 778 5.09 47.67 14.15
C GLN A 778 6.42 46.93 13.97
N LYS A 779 6.51 45.65 14.34
CA LYS A 779 7.73 44.84 14.16
C LYS A 779 7.61 43.68 13.18
N MET A 780 6.40 43.42 12.63
CA MET A 780 6.13 42.24 11.78
C MET A 780 6.69 40.96 12.42
N ALA A 781 6.34 40.73 13.68
CA ALA A 781 6.86 39.62 14.47
C ALA A 781 5.79 39.09 15.44
N PHE A 782 5.87 37.80 15.74
CA PHE A 782 5.18 37.22 16.89
C PHE A 782 6.00 37.51 18.17
N ASP A 783 5.32 37.69 19.30
CA ASP A 783 5.97 37.89 20.61
C ASP A 783 6.75 36.65 21.08
N LYS A 784 6.38 35.47 20.58
CA LYS A 784 7.07 34.19 20.74
C LYS A 784 7.35 33.59 19.38
N THR A 785 8.59 33.19 19.15
CA THR A 785 9.04 32.55 17.91
C THR A 785 9.33 31.07 18.08
N ILE A 786 9.30 30.55 19.32
CA ILE A 786 9.56 29.15 19.64
C ILE A 786 8.47 28.64 20.57
N LEU A 787 7.82 27.56 20.17
CA LEU A 787 6.84 26.80 20.94
C LEU A 787 7.37 25.36 21.07
N LYS A 788 7.07 24.66 22.17
CA LYS A 788 7.52 23.27 22.40
C LYS A 788 6.34 22.38 22.71
N ALA A 789 6.21 21.29 21.97
CA ALA A 789 5.14 20.30 22.11
C ALA A 789 5.69 18.88 21.91
N THR A 790 4.88 17.87 22.21
CA THR A 790 5.23 16.46 22.01
C THR A 790 4.57 15.93 20.73
N ALA A 791 5.24 15.00 20.05
CA ALA A 791 4.70 14.31 18.88
C ALA A 791 3.31 13.71 19.16
N GLY A 792 2.41 13.83 18.19
CA GLY A 792 1.02 13.35 18.29
C GLY A 792 0.07 14.24 19.11
N GLN A 793 0.58 15.24 19.85
CA GLN A 793 -0.28 16.14 20.64
C GLN A 793 -1.12 17.07 19.78
N THR A 794 -2.31 17.40 20.29
CA THR A 794 -3.12 18.47 19.73
C THR A 794 -2.77 19.81 20.40
N VAL A 795 -2.48 20.84 19.60
CA VAL A 795 -2.08 22.17 20.08
C VAL A 795 -3.03 23.25 19.63
N GLU A 796 -3.51 24.09 20.55
CA GLU A 796 -4.23 25.33 20.23
C GLU A 796 -3.25 26.49 20.22
N ILE A 797 -3.25 27.28 19.16
CA ILE A 797 -2.48 28.52 19.07
C ILE A 797 -3.46 29.68 19.01
N VAL A 798 -3.55 30.42 20.10
CA VAL A 798 -4.36 31.64 20.23
C VAL A 798 -3.51 32.83 19.82
N LEU A 799 -3.87 33.50 18.73
CA LEU A 799 -3.24 34.73 18.26
C LEU A 799 -4.11 35.94 18.61
N ASN A 800 -3.55 36.87 19.39
CA ASN A 800 -4.13 38.17 19.63
C ASN A 800 -3.43 39.22 18.77
N ASN A 801 -4.15 39.80 17.80
CA ASN A 801 -3.60 40.83 16.94
C ASN A 801 -3.61 42.19 17.65
N THR A 802 -2.48 42.57 18.25
CA THR A 802 -2.28 43.88 18.89
C THR A 802 -1.60 44.91 17.98
N ASP A 803 -1.35 44.58 16.71
CA ASP A 803 -0.77 45.47 15.71
C ASP A 803 -1.86 46.33 15.05
N GLN A 804 -1.45 47.27 14.19
CA GLN A 804 -2.32 48.17 13.42
C GLN A 804 -2.65 47.63 12.02
N MET A 805 -2.20 46.42 11.68
CA MET A 805 -2.46 45.77 10.41
C MET A 805 -3.02 44.35 10.60
N PRO A 806 -3.70 43.78 9.59
CA PRO A 806 -4.23 42.42 9.70
C PRO A 806 -3.11 41.38 9.75
N HIS A 807 -3.35 40.32 10.52
CA HIS A 807 -2.43 39.20 10.65
C HIS A 807 -3.19 37.87 10.74
N ASN A 808 -2.56 36.82 10.26
CA ASN A 808 -2.96 35.44 10.48
C ASN A 808 -1.76 34.62 10.97
N LEU A 809 -2.02 33.37 11.33
CA LEU A 809 -1.01 32.37 11.65
C LEU A 809 -1.35 31.06 10.94
N VAL A 810 -0.39 30.54 10.19
CA VAL A 810 -0.48 29.28 9.45
C VAL A 810 0.62 28.35 9.92
N VAL A 811 0.26 27.18 10.43
CA VAL A 811 1.20 26.11 10.79
C VAL A 811 1.39 25.23 9.57
N ILE A 812 2.64 24.92 9.23
CA ILE A 812 3.01 24.12 8.07
C ILE A 812 3.92 22.94 8.44
N LYS A 813 4.05 21.99 7.52
CA LYS A 813 4.87 20.79 7.70
C LYS A 813 6.36 21.13 7.89
N ASP A 814 7.07 20.24 8.58
CA ASP A 814 8.53 20.33 8.72
C ASP A 814 9.21 20.34 7.33
N GLY A 815 10.24 21.17 7.20
CA GLY A 815 11.01 21.34 5.96
C GLY A 815 10.29 22.08 4.82
N SER A 816 9.04 22.54 4.99
CA SER A 816 8.26 23.14 3.90
C SER A 816 8.28 24.67 3.83
N LEU A 817 9.01 25.35 4.74
CA LEU A 817 8.95 26.80 4.90
C LEU A 817 9.22 27.59 3.62
N GLU A 818 10.37 27.37 3.00
CA GLU A 818 10.79 28.12 1.80
C GLU A 818 9.80 27.87 0.65
N THR A 819 9.49 26.61 0.36
CA THR A 819 8.56 26.21 -0.69
C THR A 819 7.15 26.78 -0.49
N PHE A 820 6.66 26.78 0.74
CA PHE A 820 5.36 27.38 1.09
C PHE A 820 5.40 28.90 1.01
N GLY A 821 6.47 29.54 1.49
CA GLY A 821 6.65 30.98 1.45
C GLY A 821 6.71 31.53 0.02
N GLU A 822 7.45 30.88 -0.87
CA GLU A 822 7.46 31.19 -2.31
C GLU A 822 6.05 31.07 -2.91
N ARG A 823 5.23 30.11 -2.43
CA ARG A 823 3.84 29.99 -2.86
C ARG A 823 3.00 31.15 -2.39
N VAL A 824 3.12 31.54 -1.13
CA VAL A 824 2.42 32.70 -0.57
C VAL A 824 2.69 33.91 -1.46
N ASP A 825 3.93 34.18 -1.84
CA ASP A 825 4.27 35.32 -2.71
C ASP A 825 3.60 35.27 -4.09
N MET A 826 3.47 34.07 -4.67
CA MET A 826 2.76 33.90 -5.94
C MET A 826 1.25 34.05 -5.76
N PHE A 827 0.71 33.53 -4.67
CA PHE A 827 -0.70 33.62 -4.32
C PHE A 827 -1.14 35.07 -4.10
N LEU A 828 -0.24 35.97 -3.67
CA LEU A 828 -0.51 37.42 -3.59
C LEU A 828 -0.91 38.06 -4.93
N LYS A 829 -0.63 37.41 -6.07
CA LYS A 829 -1.05 37.88 -7.39
C LYS A 829 -2.47 37.43 -7.75
N ASP A 830 -3.06 36.50 -7.01
CA ASP A 830 -4.43 36.05 -7.22
C ASP A 830 -5.41 37.11 -6.68
N PRO A 831 -6.33 37.63 -7.52
CA PRO A 831 -7.34 38.59 -7.07
C PRO A 831 -8.28 38.03 -5.98
N GLU A 832 -8.36 36.71 -5.83
CA GLU A 832 -9.22 36.03 -4.86
C GLU A 832 -8.50 35.71 -3.55
N ALA A 833 -7.19 35.96 -3.43
CA ALA A 833 -6.39 35.63 -2.24
C ALA A 833 -6.95 36.24 -0.94
N ALA A 834 -7.49 37.46 -1.03
CA ALA A 834 -8.11 38.13 0.10
C ALA A 834 -9.34 37.38 0.64
N LYS A 835 -10.08 36.63 -0.20
CA LYS A 835 -11.30 35.91 0.20
C LYS A 835 -11.01 34.67 1.04
N VAL A 836 -9.80 34.13 0.94
CA VAL A 836 -9.34 32.96 1.72
C VAL A 836 -8.29 33.35 2.76
N GLY A 837 -8.24 34.64 3.14
CA GLY A 837 -7.32 35.13 4.17
C GLY A 837 -5.84 34.96 3.79
N TYR A 838 -5.51 34.99 2.50
CA TYR A 838 -4.15 34.80 1.98
C TYR A 838 -3.49 33.47 2.36
N VAL A 839 -4.28 32.42 2.62
CA VAL A 839 -3.77 31.07 2.85
C VAL A 839 -3.97 30.25 1.57
N PRO A 840 -2.89 29.86 0.85
CA PRO A 840 -3.02 29.02 -0.34
C PRO A 840 -3.48 27.61 0.05
N ASN A 841 -4.23 26.94 -0.82
CA ASN A 841 -4.69 25.56 -0.63
C ASN A 841 -3.55 24.54 -0.83
N SER A 842 -2.54 24.56 0.03
CA SER A 842 -1.36 23.69 -0.04
C SER A 842 -1.45 22.54 0.95
N ARG A 843 -1.06 21.35 0.50
CA ARG A 843 -0.92 20.14 1.33
C ARG A 843 0.16 20.24 2.44
N TYR A 844 0.93 21.34 2.46
CA TYR A 844 1.85 21.65 3.53
C TYR A 844 1.20 22.36 4.71
N VAL A 845 -0.02 22.90 4.55
CA VAL A 845 -0.76 23.54 5.64
C VAL A 845 -1.31 22.48 6.58
N LEU A 846 -0.93 22.56 7.85
CA LEU A 846 -1.49 21.74 8.94
C LEU A 846 -2.70 22.43 9.60
N GLY A 847 -2.72 23.77 9.58
CA GLY A 847 -3.87 24.56 10.03
C GLY A 847 -3.59 26.06 9.93
N ALA A 848 -4.65 26.87 9.94
CA ALA A 848 -4.55 28.32 9.84
C ALA A 848 -5.63 29.02 10.67
N THR A 849 -5.31 30.23 11.16
CA THR A 849 -6.34 31.15 11.66
C THR A 849 -7.07 31.78 10.48
N GLU A 850 -8.26 32.34 10.73
CA GLU A 850 -8.79 33.40 9.87
C GLU A 850 -7.83 34.61 9.85
N MET A 851 -8.07 35.53 8.91
CA MET A 851 -7.37 36.82 8.91
C MET A 851 -7.94 37.70 10.03
N LEU A 852 -7.09 38.09 10.98
CA LEU A 852 -7.49 38.86 12.16
C LEU A 852 -7.21 40.35 11.94
N GLU A 853 -8.24 41.18 12.03
CA GLU A 853 -8.13 42.63 12.01
C GLU A 853 -7.49 43.17 13.31
N PRO A 854 -7.01 44.43 13.34
CA PRO A 854 -6.47 45.05 14.54
C PRO A 854 -7.40 44.94 15.75
N GLY A 855 -6.91 44.34 16.84
CA GLY A 855 -7.64 44.12 18.09
C GLY A 855 -8.42 42.81 18.17
N GLU A 856 -8.44 42.01 17.10
CA GLU A 856 -9.12 40.71 17.09
C GLU A 856 -8.26 39.58 17.68
N ILE A 857 -8.94 38.54 18.15
CA ILE A 857 -8.33 37.33 18.69
C ILE A 857 -8.90 36.14 17.93
N GLY A 858 -8.03 35.32 17.36
CA GLY A 858 -8.39 34.06 16.72
C GLY A 858 -7.54 32.92 17.27
N SER A 859 -7.96 31.69 17.00
CA SER A 859 -7.16 30.52 17.32
C SER A 859 -7.25 29.45 16.23
N ILE A 860 -6.23 28.59 16.21
CA ILE A 860 -6.19 27.38 15.40
C ILE A 860 -5.98 26.23 16.36
N VAL A 861 -6.53 25.06 16.04
CA VAL A 861 -6.13 23.82 16.69
C VAL A 861 -5.57 22.87 15.65
N VAL A 862 -4.37 22.33 15.91
CA VAL A 862 -3.64 21.43 15.00
C VAL A 862 -3.23 20.19 15.75
N GLN A 863 -3.50 19.03 15.16
CA GLN A 863 -2.86 17.78 15.58
C GLN A 863 -1.45 17.73 15.00
N LEU A 864 -0.44 17.72 15.87
CA LEU A 864 0.94 17.61 15.46
C LEU A 864 1.23 16.18 15.00
N PRO A 865 2.03 15.97 13.95
CA PRO A 865 2.38 14.62 13.52
C PRO A 865 3.12 13.83 14.61
N ASP A 866 3.07 12.51 14.53
CA ASP A 866 3.84 11.60 15.41
C ASP A 866 5.35 11.63 15.14
N LYS A 867 5.76 12.36 14.10
CA LYS A 867 7.16 12.56 13.74
C LYS A 867 7.73 13.77 14.51
N PRO A 868 8.81 13.60 15.29
CA PRO A 868 9.56 14.72 15.84
C PRO A 868 10.12 15.61 14.72
N GLY A 869 10.11 16.92 14.93
CA GLY A 869 10.48 17.85 13.89
C GLY A 869 10.29 19.30 14.25
N ARG A 870 10.60 20.17 13.27
CA ARG A 870 10.49 21.63 13.38
C ARG A 870 9.34 22.10 12.49
N TYR A 871 8.17 22.33 13.06
CA TYR A 871 6.98 22.71 12.32
C TYR A 871 6.84 24.24 12.30
N PRO A 872 7.10 24.92 11.18
CA PRO A 872 7.04 26.37 11.13
C PRO A 872 5.61 26.87 11.32
N PHE A 873 5.47 28.05 11.93
CA PHE A 873 4.26 28.85 11.86
C PHE A 873 4.58 30.24 11.32
N VAL A 874 3.78 30.71 10.37
CA VAL A 874 4.07 31.94 9.61
C VAL A 874 2.84 32.83 9.49
N CYS A 875 3.06 34.14 9.34
CA CYS A 875 2.02 35.05 8.88
C CYS A 875 2.06 35.13 7.34
N THR A 876 0.95 34.82 6.67
CA THR A 876 0.84 34.87 5.20
C THR A 876 0.22 36.15 4.68
N PHE A 877 -0.07 37.12 5.56
CA PHE A 877 -0.40 38.48 5.13
C PHE A 877 0.69 39.01 4.18
N PRO A 878 0.33 39.74 3.11
CA PRO A 878 1.25 40.13 2.05
C PRO A 878 2.64 40.60 2.51
N GLY A 879 3.67 39.84 2.16
CA GLY A 879 5.08 40.15 2.44
C GLY A 879 5.59 39.80 3.84
N HIS A 880 4.77 39.25 4.73
CA HIS A 880 5.13 39.06 6.14
C HIS A 880 5.92 37.77 6.42
N TRP A 881 5.68 36.67 5.71
CA TRP A 881 6.15 35.33 6.11
C TRP A 881 7.68 35.22 6.32
N ARG A 882 8.48 36.03 5.60
CA ARG A 882 9.95 36.05 5.71
C ARG A 882 10.45 36.54 7.07
N LEU A 883 9.72 37.46 7.68
CA LEU A 883 10.10 38.14 8.92
C LEU A 883 9.22 37.70 10.09
N MET A 884 7.95 37.42 9.82
CA MET A 884 6.94 37.09 10.81
C MET A 884 6.66 35.60 10.84
N GLN A 885 7.57 34.88 11.49
CA GLN A 885 7.54 33.43 11.59
C GLN A 885 8.09 32.95 12.93
N GLY A 886 7.76 31.71 13.26
CA GLY A 886 8.33 30.96 14.37
C GLY A 886 8.26 29.46 14.09
N VAL A 887 8.57 28.66 15.10
CA VAL A 887 8.62 27.21 15.00
C VAL A 887 8.00 26.53 16.22
N ILE A 888 7.23 25.48 15.98
CA ILE A 888 6.85 24.49 16.98
C ILE A 888 7.89 23.38 16.93
N ILE A 889 8.68 23.28 17.99
CA ILE A 889 9.62 22.19 18.18
C ILE A 889 8.82 21.02 18.77
N VAL A 890 8.71 19.95 17.98
CA VAL A 890 7.98 18.75 18.34
C VAL A 890 8.98 17.67 18.73
N GLU A 891 8.96 17.29 20.00
CA GLU A 891 9.86 16.29 20.58
C GLU A 891 9.14 14.95 20.77
N ALA A 892 9.89 13.85 20.75
CA ALA A 892 9.42 12.53 21.21
C ALA A 892 10.26 12.08 22.40
N PRO A 893 9.80 11.09 23.20
CA PRO A 893 10.63 10.49 24.23
C PRO A 893 12.04 10.17 23.74
N GLY A 894 13.04 10.71 24.45
CA GLY A 894 14.47 10.52 24.13
C GLY A 894 15.04 11.44 23.03
N THR A 895 14.20 12.16 22.29
CA THR A 895 14.65 13.15 21.30
C THR A 895 14.57 14.56 21.88
N PHE A 896 15.68 15.31 21.81
CA PHE A 896 15.80 16.67 22.31
C PHE A 896 16.28 17.57 21.17
N LEU A 897 15.49 18.57 20.79
CA LEU A 897 15.83 19.43 19.65
C LEU A 897 16.30 20.81 20.13
N SER A 898 17.49 21.23 19.68
CA SER A 898 18.02 22.57 19.98
C SER A 898 17.18 23.65 19.30
N GLU A 899 17.02 24.79 19.97
CA GLU A 899 16.41 25.99 19.40
C GLU A 899 17.23 26.59 18.25
N ASP A 900 18.54 26.37 18.27
CA ASP A 900 19.45 26.68 17.17
C ASP A 900 19.51 25.48 16.19
N PRO A 901 19.08 25.63 14.92
CA PRO A 901 19.10 24.55 13.92
C PRO A 901 20.52 24.13 13.49
N ASP A 902 21.50 24.99 13.73
CA ASP A 902 22.92 24.76 13.42
C ASP A 902 23.72 24.27 14.64
N ALA A 903 23.04 24.05 15.77
CA ALA A 903 23.65 23.44 16.94
C ALA A 903 24.18 22.04 16.63
N PHE A 904 25.19 21.61 17.38
CA PHE A 904 25.77 20.27 17.26
C PHE A 904 24.71 19.17 17.35
N LYS A 905 24.77 18.19 16.44
CA LYS A 905 23.75 17.14 16.25
C LYS A 905 24.32 15.77 16.58
N ILE A 906 23.62 15.05 17.44
CA ILE A 906 23.93 13.67 17.83
C ILE A 906 22.79 12.77 17.35
N ALA A 907 23.10 11.83 16.48
CA ALA A 907 22.25 10.68 16.25
C ALA A 907 22.52 9.66 17.37
N MET A 908 21.48 9.25 18.10
CA MET A 908 21.59 8.31 19.20
C MET A 908 20.82 7.03 18.86
N MET A 909 21.49 5.88 18.91
CA MET A 909 20.86 4.58 18.75
C MET A 909 20.90 3.79 20.05
N GLY A 910 19.72 3.50 20.61
CA GLY A 910 19.52 2.46 21.61
C GLY A 910 19.02 1.18 20.96
N GLY A 911 19.16 0.03 21.60
CA GLY A 911 18.46 -1.16 21.12
C GLY A 911 18.98 -2.46 21.72
N GLY A 912 18.04 -3.28 22.16
CA GLY A 912 18.31 -4.62 22.68
C GLY A 912 17.15 -5.15 23.50
N GLY A 913 17.27 -6.40 23.96
CA GLY A 913 16.34 -6.97 24.94
C GLY A 913 16.81 -6.85 26.39
N SER A 914 18.03 -6.37 26.63
CA SER A 914 18.69 -6.43 27.93
C SER A 914 18.35 -5.26 28.87
N HIS A 915 17.95 -4.11 28.33
CA HIS A 915 17.71 -2.87 29.09
C HIS A 915 16.50 -2.11 28.56
N ASP A 916 16.00 -1.16 29.36
CA ASP A 916 15.10 -0.11 28.88
C ASP A 916 15.95 1.01 28.24
N PHE A 917 16.34 0.80 26.98
CA PHE A 917 17.28 1.67 26.27
C PHE A 917 16.74 3.10 26.14
N LEU A 918 15.44 3.24 25.87
CA LEU A 918 14.79 4.53 25.78
C LEU A 918 14.89 5.27 27.12
N LYS A 919 14.59 4.62 28.24
CA LYS A 919 14.67 5.26 29.55
C LYS A 919 16.11 5.65 29.91
N PHE A 920 17.05 4.72 29.80
CA PHE A 920 18.40 4.91 30.32
C PHE A 920 19.27 5.76 29.39
N PHE A 921 19.33 5.42 28.11
CA PHE A 921 20.19 6.13 27.16
C PHE A 921 19.43 7.25 26.45
N GLY A 922 18.24 6.95 25.92
CA GLY A 922 17.45 7.95 25.19
C GLY A 922 17.08 9.15 26.07
N ILE A 923 16.51 8.91 27.25
CA ILE A 923 15.97 9.96 28.12
C ILE A 923 17.02 10.48 29.10
N MET A 924 17.63 9.62 29.92
CA MET A 924 18.56 10.10 30.97
C MET A 924 19.86 10.62 30.37
N ASP A 925 20.52 9.85 29.49
CA ASP A 925 21.78 10.28 28.88
C ASP A 925 21.54 11.34 27.79
N GLY A 926 20.50 11.19 26.97
CA GLY A 926 20.09 12.20 26.00
C GLY A 926 19.84 13.57 26.63
N LYS A 927 19.27 13.62 27.84
CA LYS A 927 19.09 14.88 28.59
C LYS A 927 20.40 15.51 29.04
N VAL A 928 21.41 14.70 29.38
CA VAL A 928 22.75 15.21 29.71
C VAL A 928 23.44 15.74 28.45
N LEU A 929 23.34 14.99 27.35
CA LEU A 929 23.97 15.30 26.07
C LEU A 929 23.32 16.47 25.33
N SER A 930 22.03 16.75 25.56
CA SER A 930 21.36 17.92 24.98
C SER A 930 21.88 19.25 25.55
N GLU A 931 22.64 19.21 26.66
CA GLU A 931 23.24 20.37 27.32
C GLU A 931 22.22 21.49 27.60
N GLU A 932 21.04 21.12 28.11
CA GLU A 932 19.93 22.04 28.35
C GLU A 932 19.45 22.75 27.07
N GLY A 933 19.50 22.05 25.92
CA GLY A 933 18.99 22.51 24.63
C GLY A 933 20.04 23.17 23.72
N LYS A 934 21.34 23.05 24.04
CA LYS A 934 22.45 23.53 23.18
C LYS A 934 22.90 22.51 22.16
N THR A 935 22.36 21.30 22.20
CA THR A 935 22.73 20.19 21.33
C THR A 935 21.46 19.44 20.97
N THR A 936 21.34 19.10 19.69
CA THR A 936 20.24 18.28 19.19
C THR A 936 20.62 16.82 19.38
N VAL A 937 19.75 16.04 20.03
CA VAL A 937 19.88 14.60 20.21
C VAL A 937 18.67 13.94 19.59
N LYS A 938 18.88 13.17 18.50
CA LYS A 938 17.82 12.39 17.84
C LYS A 938 17.96 10.93 18.27
N TYR A 939 17.06 10.46 19.13
CA TYR A 939 17.04 9.08 19.59
C TYR A 939 16.21 8.20 18.66
N THR A 940 16.72 7.00 18.37
CA THR A 940 15.98 5.95 17.67
C THR A 940 16.43 4.57 18.16
N GLU A 941 15.55 3.59 18.05
CA GLU A 941 15.92 2.16 18.15
C GLU A 941 15.87 1.45 16.79
N ASN A 942 15.64 2.19 15.72
CA ASN A 942 15.53 1.70 14.37
C ASN A 942 16.83 1.95 13.59
N SER A 943 17.38 0.90 13.00
CA SER A 943 18.62 0.96 12.23
C SER A 943 18.51 1.85 10.99
N ARG A 944 17.43 1.76 10.21
CA ARG A 944 17.25 2.59 9.01
C ARG A 944 17.03 4.06 9.35
N GLN A 945 16.25 4.36 10.38
CA GLN A 945 16.07 5.73 10.88
C GLN A 945 17.40 6.28 11.40
N LEU A 946 18.25 5.44 11.99
CA LEU A 946 19.63 5.83 12.31
C LEU A 946 20.37 6.21 11.03
N GLY A 947 20.30 5.37 9.98
CA GLY A 947 20.87 5.64 8.66
C GLY A 947 20.47 7.00 8.08
N GLU A 948 19.22 7.42 8.27
CA GLU A 948 18.76 8.77 7.92
C GLU A 948 19.31 9.86 8.86
N ASN A 949 19.24 9.63 10.17
CA ASN A 949 19.67 10.60 11.18
C ASN A 949 21.19 10.90 11.11
N ILE A 950 22.03 9.95 10.69
CA ILE A 950 23.48 10.17 10.60
C ILE A 950 23.91 10.99 9.38
N LYS A 951 23.03 11.13 8.36
CA LYS A 951 23.33 11.95 7.17
C LYS A 951 23.53 13.42 7.54
N ASP A 952 22.79 13.91 8.54
CA ASP A 952 22.84 15.30 9.00
C ASP A 952 23.43 15.50 10.41
N SER A 953 24.02 14.45 11.00
CA SER A 953 24.60 14.52 12.35
C SER A 953 26.12 14.71 12.38
N ASP A 954 26.61 15.39 13.41
CA ASP A 954 28.03 15.63 13.68
C ASP A 954 28.69 14.48 14.46
N ALA A 955 27.87 13.75 15.23
CA ALA A 955 28.31 12.60 16.01
C ALA A 955 27.25 11.49 16.10
N LEU A 956 27.74 10.28 16.33
CA LEU A 956 26.93 9.09 16.62
C LEU A 956 27.15 8.64 18.06
N PHE A 957 26.08 8.56 18.85
CA PHE A 957 26.06 7.84 20.12
C PHE A 957 25.40 6.47 19.91
N ILE A 958 26.13 5.39 20.17
CA ILE A 958 25.63 4.03 19.95
C ILE A 958 25.68 3.22 21.25
N CYS A 959 24.51 2.70 21.63
CA CYS A 959 24.25 1.85 22.79
C CYS A 959 23.25 0.76 22.38
N ASN A 960 23.64 -0.05 21.40
CA ASN A 960 22.83 -1.05 20.74
C ASN A 960 23.54 -2.43 20.71
N ASN A 961 22.76 -3.51 20.88
CA ASN A 961 23.16 -4.89 20.61
C ASN A 961 22.19 -5.62 19.64
N LYS A 962 21.20 -4.93 19.04
CA LYS A 962 20.41 -5.45 17.92
C LYS A 962 21.23 -5.45 16.62
N PRO A 963 20.92 -6.30 15.63
CA PRO A 963 21.48 -6.17 14.28
C PRO A 963 21.26 -4.76 13.70
N ILE A 964 22.26 -4.27 12.96
CA ILE A 964 22.21 -3.04 12.16
C ILE A 964 22.19 -3.49 10.69
N ASP A 965 21.37 -2.89 9.84
CA ASP A 965 21.29 -3.22 8.41
C ASP A 965 22.53 -2.76 7.64
N ASP A 966 22.83 -3.43 6.52
CA ASP A 966 24.09 -3.21 5.78
C ASP A 966 24.22 -1.81 5.17
N GLU A 967 23.11 -1.18 4.75
CA GLU A 967 23.11 0.19 4.26
C GLU A 967 23.51 1.16 5.37
N THR A 968 22.94 0.99 6.57
CA THR A 968 23.28 1.77 7.75
C THR A 968 24.72 1.51 8.20
N ARG A 969 25.19 0.25 8.19
CA ARG A 969 26.60 -0.10 8.48
C ARG A 969 27.56 0.64 7.54
N ALA A 970 27.28 0.61 6.24
CA ALA A 970 28.07 1.29 5.23
C ALA A 970 28.05 2.83 5.43
N SER A 971 26.88 3.39 5.76
CA SER A 971 26.72 4.82 6.04
C SER A 971 27.50 5.24 7.29
N ILE A 972 27.50 4.44 8.37
CA ILE A 972 28.30 4.71 9.58
C ILE A 972 29.78 4.81 9.22
N PHE A 973 30.35 3.80 8.54
CA PHE A 973 31.76 3.83 8.15
C PHE A 973 32.09 5.02 7.24
N LYS A 974 31.27 5.24 6.22
CA LYS A 974 31.44 6.38 5.31
C LYS A 974 31.47 7.71 6.07
N ARG A 975 30.51 7.94 6.97
CA ARG A 975 30.43 9.19 7.74
C ARG A 975 31.59 9.34 8.72
N VAL A 976 32.03 8.26 9.36
CA VAL A 976 33.23 8.27 10.24
C VAL A 976 34.49 8.58 9.44
N ASP A 977 34.62 8.04 8.23
CA ASP A 977 35.72 8.33 7.30
C ASP A 977 35.66 9.76 6.70
N GLU A 978 34.49 10.40 6.78
CA GLU A 978 34.27 11.83 6.49
C GLU A 978 34.49 12.72 7.72
N GLY A 979 34.70 12.14 8.91
CA GLY A 979 35.02 12.87 10.15
C GLY A 979 33.90 12.93 11.19
N MET A 980 32.83 12.14 11.05
CA MET A 980 31.79 12.01 12.09
C MET A 980 32.36 11.38 13.36
N ASN A 981 32.15 12.01 14.51
CA ASN A 981 32.67 11.53 15.80
C ASN A 981 31.77 10.45 16.41
N MET A 982 32.30 9.63 17.33
CA MET A 982 31.52 8.55 17.95
C MET A 982 31.65 8.47 19.48
N LEU A 983 30.54 8.13 20.11
CA LEU A 983 30.43 7.73 21.51
C LEU A 983 29.87 6.31 21.54
N ILE A 984 30.71 5.32 21.83
CA ILE A 984 30.36 3.90 21.85
C ILE A 984 30.21 3.48 23.31
N TYR A 985 28.96 3.30 23.72
CA TYR A 985 28.60 3.03 25.11
C TYR A 985 28.06 1.61 25.27
N HIS A 986 27.89 1.18 26.52
CA HIS A 986 27.24 -0.09 26.84
C HIS A 986 25.90 -0.24 26.08
N PRO A 987 25.59 -1.39 25.45
CA PRO A 987 26.40 -2.61 25.29
C PRO A 987 27.17 -2.69 23.96
N SER A 988 27.30 -1.61 23.19
CA SER A 988 27.97 -1.63 21.87
C SER A 988 29.47 -1.88 21.91
N THR A 989 30.06 -1.96 23.10
CA THR A 989 31.45 -2.39 23.30
C THR A 989 31.61 -3.92 23.37
N TRP A 990 30.51 -4.66 23.24
CA TRP A 990 30.47 -6.12 23.13
C TRP A 990 30.74 -6.59 21.69
N TYR A 991 31.10 -7.86 21.50
CA TYR A 991 31.11 -8.50 20.17
C TYR A 991 29.69 -8.86 19.74
N ASN A 992 28.87 -7.84 19.46
CA ASN A 992 27.45 -8.01 19.12
C ASN A 992 27.23 -8.59 17.71
N TRP A 993 28.14 -8.29 16.78
CA TRP A 993 27.97 -8.58 15.35
C TRP A 993 29.14 -9.40 14.83
N THR A 994 28.96 -10.72 14.79
CA THR A 994 29.97 -11.66 14.27
C THR A 994 30.17 -11.54 12.75
N ASP A 995 29.14 -11.07 12.06
CA ASP A 995 29.09 -10.77 10.62
C ASP A 995 29.66 -9.39 10.27
N TRP A 996 29.99 -8.56 11.27
CA TRP A 996 30.58 -7.22 11.07
C TRP A 996 31.80 -6.97 11.97
N PRO A 997 32.85 -7.81 11.85
CA PRO A 997 34.02 -7.74 12.74
C PRO A 997 34.84 -6.45 12.60
N GLU A 998 34.71 -5.73 11.48
CA GLU A 998 35.36 -4.44 11.23
C GLU A 998 34.93 -3.40 12.25
N TYR A 999 33.69 -3.45 12.74
CA TYR A 999 33.19 -2.53 13.77
C TYR A 999 34.07 -2.58 15.03
N ASN A 1000 34.26 -3.76 15.62
CA ASN A 1000 35.09 -3.92 16.81
C ASN A 1000 36.56 -3.62 16.52
N LYS A 1001 37.09 -4.05 15.36
CA LYS A 1001 38.50 -3.87 15.00
C LYS A 1001 38.89 -2.42 14.71
N GLN A 1002 38.01 -1.64 14.09
CA GLN A 1002 38.33 -0.30 13.59
C GLN A 1002 37.71 0.83 14.42
N LEU A 1003 36.54 0.61 15.02
CA LEU A 1003 35.81 1.66 15.73
C LEU A 1003 35.85 1.48 17.25
N VAL A 1004 35.95 0.24 17.77
CA VAL A 1004 36.00 -0.03 19.22
C VAL A 1004 37.43 -0.26 19.74
N GLY A 1005 38.29 -0.89 18.93
CA GLY A 1005 39.64 -1.31 19.29
C GLY A 1005 39.72 -2.68 19.99
N GLY A 1006 38.62 -3.42 20.03
CA GLY A 1006 38.46 -4.67 20.76
C GLY A 1006 37.00 -4.91 21.15
N GLY A 1007 36.76 -5.72 22.18
CA GLY A 1007 35.41 -6.00 22.64
C GLY A 1007 35.34 -6.85 23.91
N SER A 1008 34.11 -7.12 24.34
CA SER A 1008 33.80 -8.03 25.47
C SER A 1008 32.99 -9.22 24.97
N GLU A 1009 33.29 -10.41 25.51
CA GLU A 1009 32.52 -11.65 25.30
C GLU A 1009 31.87 -12.16 26.61
N SER A 1010 32.20 -11.52 27.72
CA SER A 1010 31.67 -11.84 29.05
C SER A 1010 31.76 -10.62 29.97
N HIS A 1011 30.98 -10.64 31.04
CA HIS A 1011 31.01 -9.65 32.11
C HIS A 1011 30.94 -10.35 33.48
N GLU A 1012 31.27 -9.65 34.56
CA GLU A 1012 30.90 -10.09 35.91
C GLU A 1012 29.41 -9.84 36.17
N LYS A 1013 28.82 -10.52 37.15
CA LYS A 1013 27.44 -10.26 37.59
C LYS A 1013 27.28 -8.81 38.03
N LEU A 1014 26.08 -8.27 37.85
CA LEU A 1014 25.68 -6.96 38.34
C LEU A 1014 26.04 -6.80 39.83
N GLN A 1015 26.94 -5.86 40.13
CA GLN A 1015 27.44 -5.62 41.48
C GLN A 1015 28.07 -4.23 41.59
N GLU A 1016 28.38 -3.80 42.82
CA GLU A 1016 29.15 -2.58 43.03
C GLU A 1016 30.66 -2.84 42.89
N PHE A 1017 31.35 -2.11 42.01
CA PHE A 1017 32.81 -2.21 41.87
C PHE A 1017 33.50 -0.84 41.86
N GLU A 1018 34.81 -0.83 42.12
CA GLU A 1018 35.64 0.39 42.08
C GLU A 1018 36.14 0.66 40.65
N VAL A 1019 35.93 1.88 40.17
CA VAL A 1019 36.56 2.43 38.97
C VAL A 1019 37.73 3.33 39.37
N ARG A 1020 38.89 3.12 38.75
CA ARG A 1020 40.13 3.90 38.97
C ARG A 1020 40.54 4.64 37.70
N VAL A 1021 40.76 5.94 37.82
CA VAL A 1021 41.23 6.79 36.72
C VAL A 1021 42.74 6.63 36.54
N LEU A 1022 43.19 6.34 35.32
CA LEU A 1022 44.60 6.15 34.96
C LEU A 1022 45.23 7.38 34.28
N ARG A 1023 44.40 8.24 33.68
CA ARG A 1023 44.83 9.43 32.94
C ARG A 1023 44.08 10.67 33.45
N PRO A 1024 44.37 11.15 34.67
CA PRO A 1024 43.61 12.25 35.28
C PRO A 1024 43.73 13.59 34.54
N ASN A 1025 44.77 13.75 33.71
CA ASN A 1025 44.98 14.96 32.91
C ASN A 1025 44.28 14.92 31.55
N HIS A 1026 43.68 13.78 31.15
CA HIS A 1026 42.95 13.70 29.90
C HIS A 1026 41.65 14.53 30.01
N PRO A 1027 41.24 15.31 28.99
CA PRO A 1027 40.05 16.17 29.07
C PRO A 1027 38.77 15.44 29.51
N ILE A 1028 38.56 14.20 29.05
CA ILE A 1028 37.42 13.36 29.44
C ILE A 1028 37.36 13.11 30.96
N MET A 1029 38.51 13.05 31.62
CA MET A 1029 38.62 12.75 33.06
C MET A 1029 38.56 14.00 33.95
N ASN A 1030 38.42 15.20 33.38
CA ASN A 1030 38.40 16.44 34.14
C ASN A 1030 37.21 16.49 35.11
N GLY A 1031 37.48 16.63 36.41
CA GLY A 1031 36.43 16.64 37.44
C GLY A 1031 35.82 15.27 37.77
N VAL A 1032 36.27 14.19 37.12
CA VAL A 1032 35.95 12.81 37.52
C VAL A 1032 36.82 12.44 38.73
N PRO A 1033 36.24 11.88 39.82
CA PRO A 1033 37.04 11.45 40.97
C PRO A 1033 38.13 10.45 40.57
N SER A 1034 39.31 10.52 41.18
CA SER A 1034 40.42 9.59 40.90
C SER A 1034 40.04 8.12 41.15
N LYS A 1035 39.07 7.90 42.05
CA LYS A 1035 38.37 6.63 42.28
C LYS A 1035 36.91 6.90 42.59
N PHE A 1036 36.01 6.06 42.10
CA PHE A 1036 34.60 6.05 42.48
C PHE A 1036 34.03 4.63 42.44
N ARG A 1037 32.86 4.43 43.06
CA ARG A 1037 32.13 3.16 43.03
C ARG A 1037 30.88 3.31 42.18
N ILE A 1038 30.55 2.26 41.45
CA ILE A 1038 29.37 2.19 40.59
C ILE A 1038 28.77 0.79 40.70
N THR A 1039 27.44 0.69 40.70
CA THR A 1039 26.76 -0.60 40.57
C THR A 1039 26.43 -0.81 39.10
N ASP A 1040 27.08 -1.79 38.49
CA ASP A 1040 27.08 -2.00 37.03
C ASP A 1040 27.53 -3.44 36.71
N GLU A 1041 27.58 -3.80 35.43
CA GLU A 1041 28.22 -5.02 34.97
C GLU A 1041 29.65 -4.73 34.50
N LEU A 1042 30.64 -5.29 35.21
CA LEU A 1042 32.03 -5.10 34.78
C LEU A 1042 32.32 -5.99 33.57
N TYR A 1043 32.30 -5.37 32.39
CA TYR A 1043 32.68 -6.00 31.14
C TYR A 1043 34.15 -6.43 31.15
N ARG A 1044 34.40 -7.67 30.69
CA ARG A 1044 35.77 -8.20 30.54
C ARG A 1044 36.37 -7.77 29.21
N TRP A 1045 36.36 -6.47 28.94
CA TRP A 1045 36.80 -5.89 27.67
C TRP A 1045 38.29 -6.18 27.44
N LYS A 1046 38.61 -6.64 26.22
CA LYS A 1046 39.98 -6.93 25.78
C LYS A 1046 40.27 -6.22 24.47
N LYS A 1047 41.51 -5.74 24.35
CA LYS A 1047 42.03 -5.20 23.10
C LYS A 1047 42.33 -6.34 22.13
N ASP A 1048 41.88 -6.20 20.90
CA ASP A 1048 42.26 -7.11 19.82
C ASP A 1048 43.70 -6.87 19.35
N ALA A 1049 44.39 -7.96 18.98
CA ALA A 1049 45.80 -7.90 18.59
C ALA A 1049 46.04 -7.04 17.34
N ASP A 1050 45.15 -7.17 16.36
CA ASP A 1050 45.22 -6.49 15.05
C ASP A 1050 44.28 -5.28 14.94
N ALA A 1051 43.69 -4.85 16.05
CA ALA A 1051 42.79 -3.70 16.07
C ALA A 1051 43.51 -2.36 16.23
N VAL A 1052 42.78 -1.30 15.90
CA VAL A 1052 43.20 0.10 16.08
C VAL A 1052 43.71 0.36 17.51
N GLU A 1053 44.70 1.25 17.64
CA GLU A 1053 45.29 1.56 18.93
C GLU A 1053 44.30 2.32 19.83
N VAL A 1054 44.29 1.99 21.13
CA VAL A 1054 43.46 2.66 22.13
C VAL A 1054 44.28 3.24 23.27
N GLU A 1055 43.83 4.34 23.86
CA GLU A 1055 44.35 4.85 25.12
C GLU A 1055 43.32 4.65 26.24
N VAL A 1056 43.64 3.77 27.19
CA VAL A 1056 42.78 3.48 28.36
C VAL A 1056 42.87 4.62 29.37
N LEU A 1057 41.71 5.21 29.68
CA LEU A 1057 41.60 6.35 30.58
C LEU A 1057 41.19 5.93 32.00
N ALA A 1058 40.37 4.88 32.13
CA ALA A 1058 39.93 4.32 33.41
C ALA A 1058 39.74 2.81 33.33
N ILE A 1059 39.91 2.13 34.47
CA ILE A 1059 39.73 0.68 34.62
C ILE A 1059 38.79 0.37 35.80
N GLY A 1060 38.02 -0.70 35.69
CA GLY A 1060 37.20 -1.26 36.77
C GLY A 1060 37.88 -2.50 37.34
N LYS A 1061 37.76 -2.70 38.66
CA LYS A 1061 38.30 -3.90 39.33
C LYS A 1061 37.18 -4.85 39.75
N GLY A 1062 37.21 -6.07 39.23
CA GLY A 1062 36.24 -7.12 39.55
C GLY A 1062 36.33 -7.55 41.01
N LEU A 1063 35.19 -7.75 41.66
CA LEU A 1063 35.18 -8.25 43.04
C LEU A 1063 35.33 -9.77 43.09
N GLU A 1064 34.76 -10.49 42.10
CA GLU A 1064 34.85 -11.96 42.04
C GLU A 1064 36.21 -12.40 41.48
N SER A 1065 36.67 -11.79 40.38
CA SER A 1065 37.94 -12.18 39.74
C SER A 1065 39.17 -11.52 40.37
N GLY A 1066 39.03 -10.32 40.93
CA GLY A 1066 40.15 -9.45 41.32
C GLY A 1066 40.91 -8.84 40.13
N GLU A 1067 40.52 -9.14 38.89
CA GLU A 1067 41.12 -8.64 37.65
C GLU A 1067 40.68 -7.20 37.37
N GLU A 1068 41.49 -6.47 36.58
CA GLU A 1068 41.21 -5.09 36.19
C GLU A 1068 40.95 -5.03 34.68
N PHE A 1069 39.83 -4.43 34.28
CA PHE A 1069 39.41 -4.30 32.88
C PHE A 1069 39.23 -2.83 32.50
N PRO A 1070 39.56 -2.41 31.26
CA PRO A 1070 39.22 -1.09 30.74
C PRO A 1070 37.72 -0.81 30.81
N VAL A 1071 37.36 0.37 31.31
CA VAL A 1071 35.95 0.82 31.35
C VAL A 1071 35.72 2.12 30.58
N VAL A 1072 36.76 2.94 30.39
CA VAL A 1072 36.72 4.14 29.53
C VAL A 1072 38.03 4.26 28.75
N TRP A 1073 37.95 4.44 27.45
CA TRP A 1073 39.11 4.63 26.57
C TRP A 1073 38.78 5.53 25.38
N VAL A 1074 39.81 5.96 24.67
CA VAL A 1074 39.69 6.62 23.36
C VAL A 1074 40.37 5.77 22.30
N VAL A 1075 39.83 5.78 21.09
CA VAL A 1075 40.37 5.06 19.93
C VAL A 1075 41.15 6.05 19.05
N LYS A 1076 42.37 5.67 18.64
CA LYS A 1076 43.22 6.50 17.79
C LYS A 1076 42.84 6.35 16.31
N HIS A 1077 41.69 6.91 15.94
CA HIS A 1077 41.23 6.97 14.56
C HIS A 1077 41.84 8.18 13.83
N GLU A 1078 42.09 8.08 12.52
CA GLU A 1078 42.80 9.12 11.76
C GLU A 1078 42.00 10.41 11.60
N LYS A 1079 40.68 10.29 11.43
CA LYS A 1079 39.79 11.40 11.04
C LYS A 1079 38.69 11.72 12.04
N ALA A 1080 38.47 10.85 13.02
CA ALA A 1080 37.34 10.95 13.95
C ALA A 1080 37.80 10.81 15.39
N LYS A 1081 37.08 11.43 16.32
CA LYS A 1081 37.24 11.20 17.75
C LYS A 1081 36.23 10.18 18.22
N ILE A 1082 36.72 9.09 18.80
CA ILE A 1082 35.89 7.98 19.23
C ILE A 1082 36.19 7.67 20.71
N VAL A 1083 35.13 7.62 21.52
CA VAL A 1083 35.18 7.27 22.94
C VAL A 1083 34.47 5.94 23.15
N GLY A 1084 35.14 5.00 23.82
CA GLY A 1084 34.54 3.76 24.30
C GLY A 1084 34.27 3.82 25.80
N ASN A 1085 33.08 3.40 26.22
CA ASN A 1085 32.67 3.33 27.62
C ASN A 1085 31.82 2.06 27.87
N THR A 1086 32.22 1.22 28.83
CA THR A 1086 31.46 0.00 29.18
C THR A 1086 30.47 0.21 30.32
N LEU A 1087 30.40 1.39 30.92
CA LEU A 1087 29.46 1.68 32.00
C LEU A 1087 28.09 2.04 31.44
N GLY A 1088 27.04 1.80 32.23
CA GLY A 1088 25.65 2.15 31.88
C GLY A 1088 24.70 0.96 31.77
N HIS A 1089 25.00 -0.21 32.37
CA HIS A 1089 24.03 -1.32 32.39
C HIS A 1089 22.81 -1.01 33.28
N ASP A 1090 23.04 -0.39 34.43
CA ASP A 1090 22.04 -0.22 35.50
C ASP A 1090 21.58 1.23 35.64
N GLU A 1091 20.28 1.44 35.89
CA GLU A 1091 19.68 2.77 36.09
C GLU A 1091 20.46 3.66 37.08
N ARG A 1092 21.02 3.07 38.15
CA ARG A 1092 21.80 3.80 39.17
C ARG A 1092 23.10 4.38 38.61
N ALA A 1093 23.67 3.78 37.57
CA ALA A 1093 24.85 4.30 36.87
C ALA A 1093 24.54 5.65 36.21
N HIS A 1094 23.38 5.75 35.53
CA HIS A 1094 22.95 6.95 34.82
C HIS A 1094 22.74 8.14 35.73
N ASP A 1095 22.40 7.92 37.01
CA ASP A 1095 22.27 8.98 38.02
C ASP A 1095 23.57 9.36 38.72
N LEU A 1096 24.63 8.57 38.57
CA LEU A 1096 25.90 8.82 39.21
C LEU A 1096 26.57 10.07 38.64
N ARG A 1097 26.94 11.02 39.52
CA ARG A 1097 27.63 12.27 39.12
C ARG A 1097 28.88 12.01 38.29
N ALA A 1098 29.67 10.98 38.63
CA ALA A 1098 30.88 10.62 37.89
C ALA A 1098 30.55 10.19 36.44
N TYR A 1099 29.52 9.37 36.25
CA TYR A 1099 29.06 8.94 34.93
C TYR A 1099 28.51 10.11 34.10
N LYS A 1100 27.64 10.97 34.67
CA LYS A 1100 27.16 12.20 34.00
C LYS A 1100 28.32 13.13 33.61
N THR A 1101 29.36 13.22 34.44
CA THR A 1101 30.56 14.01 34.15
C THR A 1101 31.37 13.39 32.99
N LEU A 1102 31.49 12.06 32.93
CA LEU A 1102 32.13 11.35 31.82
C LEU A 1102 31.39 11.58 30.50
N LEU A 1103 30.06 11.46 30.48
CA LEU A 1103 29.24 11.75 29.30
C LEU A 1103 29.47 13.16 28.79
N LYS A 1104 29.32 14.16 29.68
CA LYS A 1104 29.51 15.57 29.32
C LYS A 1104 30.92 15.85 28.80
N ASN A 1105 31.95 15.37 29.49
CA ASN A 1105 33.32 15.62 29.06
C ASN A 1105 33.66 14.87 27.75
N SER A 1106 33.04 13.72 27.50
CA SER A 1106 33.18 13.00 26.23
C SER A 1106 32.60 13.83 25.08
N LEU A 1107 31.40 14.41 25.28
CA LEU A 1107 30.80 15.34 24.32
C LEU A 1107 31.68 16.58 24.09
N ASP A 1108 32.16 17.22 25.15
CA ASP A 1108 33.05 18.39 25.07
C ASP A 1108 34.36 18.09 24.33
N TRP A 1109 34.84 16.84 24.42
CA TRP A 1109 36.08 16.42 23.77
C TRP A 1109 35.92 16.17 22.28
N ILE A 1110 34.79 15.59 21.86
CA ILE A 1110 34.49 15.36 20.43
C ILE A 1110 34.08 16.65 19.68
N LYS A 1111 33.52 17.65 20.38
CA LYS A 1111 33.17 18.97 19.80
C LYS A 1111 34.37 19.86 19.48
N LYS A 1112 35.46 19.69 20.23
CA LYS A 1112 36.73 20.41 20.01
C LYS A 1112 37.52 19.77 18.89
#